data_AF-T1FSF8-F1
#
_entry.id   AF-T1FSF8-F1
#
_cell.length_a   1.000
_cell.length_b   1.000
_cell.length_c   1.000
_cell.angle_alpha   90.00
_cell.angle_beta   90.00
_cell.angle_gamma   90.00
#
_symmetry.space_group_name_H-M   'P 1'
#
loop_
_entity.id
_entity.type
_entity.pdbx_description
1 polymer ?
#
loop_
_entity_poly.entity_id
_entity_poly.type
_entity_poly.pdbx_seq_one_letter_code
_entity_poly.pdbx_strand_id
1 'polypeptide(L)'
;MMSSQLEQEILKTATLAVECDRSGDYEAAIKYYTETTKLLQESHSANLMSQITEYENRCSQLKSIISSQKNDMHVEINKKIAKAKSLMLKAIEMEESKKDDEAFELYMQSAEFCLSLQAQVSNDDDLSMKLRQLALQSTERAELIKFAKNNLQQHQLQEKTSTTTTTSSTNLKPLGFSLRDSSPNKSTSSSSGYSNSGGGGGGGGGGGGSYTKEERTSCINGRSYVPFMADDYKEKFNYPVPFTDKDGYLKLSPKQRSNFGKWIRASELSLDPKMVVSISCFNIRQTIVSDCSFVASLAISAQYEKKFNKRLITGIIYPQSRNGDPVFNDSGKYMVKLHLNGVIRKIIIDDYLPLGSDGRLLCSYSNNSNEMWVSLMEKAYMKVMGGYDFPGSNSNIDLHALTGIFWIDYDSLKKFFDVIYVNWNPGVFSHTTCLHETWHAKTGPQKDSYTMGDNPQYKLEVRAGDSGGGVWVLLTRHITDKDDFADNKEFITLLVYKNEGKKVYYPSDPPPFIDGVRINSPHYLCRMTVSKGLHQFTLVVSQYEKNNTINYTIRTYATTQFSLRKIIERYEKRYEKSVTGEWKGRSAGGCRNHQTFVNNPVFQLNIDNKFIDNNILIELKAPRNYNIRFEVTSVTSNVPSSTNPNGTFQRKVTGDYRRGYCYMELTNLTGGVYNIQPSTYEPGQEGHFFLDVSSSCQIALNRVS
;
A
#
# COMPACT_ATOMS: atom_id res chain seq x y z
N MET A 1 -23.72 3.52 58.69
CA MET A 1 -23.02 2.31 58.19
C MET A 1 -22.14 2.57 56.96
N MET A 2 -22.24 3.70 56.24
CA MET A 2 -21.38 3.96 55.06
C MET A 2 -19.92 4.38 55.36
N SER A 3 -19.57 4.85 56.57
CA SER A 3 -18.20 5.35 56.82
C SER A 3 -17.14 4.24 57.03
N SER A 4 -17.51 3.06 57.54
CA SER A 4 -16.52 2.00 57.83
C SER A 4 -16.05 1.21 56.60
N GLN A 5 -16.84 1.18 55.52
CA GLN A 5 -16.44 0.52 54.26
C GLN A 5 -15.42 1.37 53.50
N LEU A 6 -15.64 2.69 53.44
CA LEU A 6 -14.73 3.62 52.77
C LEU A 6 -13.35 3.66 53.45
N GLU A 7 -13.32 3.65 54.78
CA GLU A 7 -12.06 3.61 55.56
C GLU A 7 -11.26 2.32 55.32
N GLN A 8 -11.93 1.17 55.22
CA GLN A 8 -11.27 -0.10 54.89
C GLN A 8 -10.70 -0.11 53.47
N GLU A 9 -11.41 0.52 52.53
CA GLU A 9 -10.98 0.61 51.13
C GLU A 9 -9.77 1.53 50.97
N ILE A 10 -9.77 2.69 51.63
CA ILE A 10 -8.62 3.62 51.70
C ILE A 10 -7.38 2.92 52.27
N LEU A 11 -7.54 2.19 53.38
CA LEU A 11 -6.41 1.48 54.01
C LEU A 11 -5.84 0.40 53.08
N LYS A 12 -6.71 -0.32 52.37
CA LYS A 12 -6.33 -1.36 51.42
C LYS A 12 -5.56 -0.79 50.23
N THR A 13 -6.07 0.27 49.59
CA THR A 13 -5.41 0.88 48.43
C THR A 13 -4.10 1.57 48.82
N ALA A 14 -4.03 2.19 50.00
CA ALA A 14 -2.80 2.80 50.52
C ALA A 14 -1.70 1.76 50.77
N THR A 15 -2.08 0.61 51.34
CA THR A 15 -1.13 -0.49 51.61
C THR A 15 -0.57 -1.07 50.31
N LEU A 16 -1.43 -1.31 49.32
CA LEU A 16 -1.02 -1.78 47.99
C LEU A 16 -0.12 -0.77 47.26
N ALA A 17 -0.39 0.52 47.39
CA ALA A 17 0.44 1.57 46.79
C ALA A 17 1.89 1.53 47.32
N VAL A 18 2.05 1.42 48.64
CA VAL A 18 3.37 1.35 49.29
C VAL A 18 4.10 0.05 48.97
N GLU A 19 3.39 -1.07 48.86
CA GLU A 19 3.96 -2.36 48.51
C GLU A 19 4.47 -2.38 47.05
N CYS A 20 3.72 -1.80 46.11
CA CYS A 20 4.14 -1.62 44.72
C CYS A 20 5.34 -0.66 44.62
N ASP A 21 5.35 0.43 45.39
CA ASP A 21 6.47 1.38 45.42
C ASP A 21 7.76 0.70 45.93
N ARG A 22 7.67 -0.10 47.00
CA ARG A 22 8.81 -0.85 47.55
C ARG A 22 9.32 -1.97 46.65
N SER A 23 8.44 -2.62 45.90
CA SER A 23 8.80 -3.69 44.96
C SER A 23 9.35 -3.18 43.63
N GLY A 24 9.30 -1.87 43.39
CA GLY A 24 9.80 -1.25 42.15
C GLY A 24 8.81 -1.24 40.99
N ASP A 25 7.56 -1.66 41.21
CA ASP A 25 6.48 -1.54 40.23
C ASP A 25 5.86 -0.14 40.30
N TYR A 26 6.59 0.83 39.75
CA TYR A 26 6.24 2.25 39.84
C TYR A 26 4.94 2.60 39.08
N GLU A 27 4.57 1.86 38.03
CA GLU A 27 3.31 2.09 37.30
C GLU A 27 2.11 1.64 38.13
N ALA A 28 2.18 0.47 38.76
CA ALA A 28 1.14 0.00 39.69
C ALA A 28 1.05 0.92 40.94
N ALA A 29 2.19 1.35 41.47
CA ALA A 29 2.24 2.27 42.62
C ALA A 29 1.53 3.59 42.34
N ILE A 30 1.78 4.23 41.18
CA ILE A 30 1.11 5.48 40.78
C ILE A 30 -0.41 5.29 40.70
N LYS A 31 -0.87 4.16 40.16
CA LYS A 31 -2.30 3.85 40.04
C LYS A 31 -2.95 3.79 41.43
N TYR A 32 -2.38 3.02 42.35
CA TYR A 32 -2.93 2.86 43.70
C TYR A 32 -2.81 4.14 44.55
N TYR A 33 -1.74 4.93 44.40
CA TYR A 33 -1.65 6.24 45.05
C TYR A 33 -2.72 7.22 44.53
N THR A 34 -2.98 7.23 43.22
CA THR A 34 -4.03 8.09 42.62
C THR A 34 -5.43 7.65 43.04
N GLU A 35 -5.67 6.34 43.17
CA GLU A 35 -6.93 5.79 43.66
C GLU A 35 -7.14 6.14 45.14
N THR A 36 -6.07 6.02 45.95
CA THR A 36 -6.09 6.39 47.37
C THR A 36 -6.33 7.88 47.58
N THR A 37 -5.72 8.78 46.79
CA THR A 37 -5.96 10.22 46.90
C THR A 37 -7.40 10.60 46.53
N LYS A 38 -7.97 9.93 45.52
CA LYS A 38 -9.36 10.13 45.13
C LYS A 38 -10.34 9.70 46.24
N LEU A 39 -10.13 8.52 46.83
CA LEU A 39 -10.96 8.03 47.94
C LEU A 39 -10.83 8.93 49.18
N LEU A 40 -9.63 9.45 49.46
CA LEU A 40 -9.40 10.41 50.54
C LEU A 40 -10.12 11.75 50.30
N GLN A 41 -10.15 12.25 49.07
CA GLN A 41 -10.89 13.47 48.70
C GLN A 41 -12.42 13.30 48.86
N GLU A 42 -12.94 12.11 48.54
CA GLU A 42 -14.36 11.77 48.72
C GLU A 42 -14.77 11.69 50.20
N SER A 43 -13.83 11.46 51.12
CA SER A 43 -14.07 11.37 52.57
C SER A 43 -14.35 12.71 53.28
N HIS A 44 -14.21 13.87 52.60
CA HIS A 44 -14.49 15.24 53.10
C HIS A 44 -13.86 15.61 54.46
N SER A 45 -12.80 14.92 54.88
CA SER A 45 -12.19 15.07 56.20
C SER A 45 -11.03 16.08 56.17
N ALA A 46 -11.22 17.24 56.81
CA ALA A 46 -10.26 18.36 56.80
C ALA A 46 -8.86 18.03 57.38
N ASN A 47 -8.73 16.94 58.13
CA ASN A 47 -7.46 16.50 58.75
C ASN A 47 -6.55 15.65 57.84
N LEU A 48 -6.98 15.31 56.61
CA LEU A 48 -6.26 14.38 55.72
C LEU A 48 -5.60 15.05 54.50
N MET A 49 -5.69 16.38 54.38
CA MET A 49 -5.10 17.15 53.27
C MET A 49 -3.58 17.00 53.15
N SER A 50 -2.87 16.81 54.27
CA SER A 50 -1.41 16.59 54.28
C SER A 50 -1.03 15.26 53.61
N GLN A 51 -1.81 14.19 53.81
CA GLN A 51 -1.53 12.88 53.24
C GLN A 51 -1.85 12.83 51.75
N ILE A 52 -2.91 13.53 51.32
CA ILE A 52 -3.22 13.69 49.88
C ILE A 52 -2.04 14.35 49.17
N THR A 53 -1.52 15.44 49.73
CA THR A 53 -0.37 16.17 49.18
C THR A 53 0.89 15.30 49.12
N GLU A 54 1.12 14.45 50.13
CA GLU A 54 2.25 13.52 50.16
C GLU A 54 2.17 12.46 49.05
N TYR A 55 1.01 11.83 48.85
CA TYR A 55 0.79 10.85 47.79
C TYR A 55 0.84 11.45 46.39
N GLU A 56 0.34 12.68 46.20
CA GLU A 56 0.46 13.42 44.93
C GLU A 56 1.91 13.77 44.59
N ASN A 57 2.69 14.21 45.59
CA ASN A 57 4.12 14.46 45.43
C ASN A 57 4.88 13.17 45.11
N ARG A 58 4.57 12.05 45.78
CA ARG A 58 5.19 10.76 45.49
C ARG A 58 4.87 10.26 44.08
N CYS A 59 3.62 10.40 43.63
CA CYS A 59 3.24 10.12 42.24
C CYS A 59 4.06 10.94 41.24
N SER A 60 4.28 12.22 41.53
CA SER A 60 5.06 13.11 40.66
C SER A 60 6.54 12.70 40.60
N GLN A 61 7.12 12.28 41.73
CA GLN A 61 8.48 11.72 41.77
C GLN A 61 8.62 10.42 41.00
N LEU A 62 7.68 9.47 41.18
CA LEU A 62 7.68 8.19 40.48
C LEU A 62 7.55 8.38 38.95
N LYS A 63 6.71 9.33 38.51
CA LYS A 63 6.61 9.71 37.08
C LYS A 63 7.94 10.24 36.53
N SER A 64 8.69 11.02 37.31
CA SER A 64 10.01 11.52 36.93
C SER A 64 11.04 10.38 36.77
N ILE A 65 11.02 9.40 37.67
CA ILE A 65 11.90 8.22 37.63
C ILE A 65 11.60 7.33 36.41
N ILE A 66 10.32 7.09 36.10
CA ILE A 66 9.92 6.34 34.88
C ILE A 66 10.37 7.09 33.62
N SER A 67 10.25 8.42 33.62
CA SER A 67 10.69 9.29 32.52
C SER A 67 12.21 9.21 32.29
N SER A 68 13.02 9.25 33.36
CA SER A 68 14.48 9.15 33.24
C SER A 68 14.92 7.76 32.79
N GLN A 69 14.31 6.69 33.31
CA GLN A 69 14.59 5.31 32.88
C GLN A 69 14.23 5.06 31.41
N LYS A 70 13.11 5.63 30.93
CA LYS A 70 12.74 5.56 29.50
C LYS A 70 13.73 6.32 28.61
N ASN A 71 14.27 7.45 29.06
CA ASN A 71 15.27 8.22 28.30
C ASN A 71 16.61 7.47 28.17
N ASP A 72 17.13 6.89 29.24
CA ASP A 72 18.41 6.15 29.20
C ASP A 72 18.33 4.92 28.28
N MET A 73 17.22 4.18 28.35
CA MET A 73 16.95 3.04 27.46
C MET A 73 16.85 3.48 25.99
N HIS A 74 16.18 4.61 25.72
CA HIS A 74 16.02 5.11 24.36
C HIS A 74 17.35 5.58 23.74
N VAL A 75 18.24 6.18 24.54
CA VAL A 75 19.60 6.57 24.12
C VAL A 75 20.44 5.34 23.74
N GLU A 76 20.39 4.28 24.56
CA GLU A 76 21.14 3.06 24.27
C GLU A 76 20.62 2.32 23.03
N ILE A 77 19.29 2.25 22.86
CA ILE A 77 18.66 1.65 21.67
C ILE A 77 19.01 2.45 20.40
N ASN A 78 18.96 3.79 20.46
CA ASN A 78 19.32 4.64 19.32
C ASN A 78 20.79 4.45 18.89
N LYS A 79 21.70 4.25 19.85
CA LYS A 79 23.11 3.93 19.58
C LYS A 79 23.25 2.58 18.88
N LYS A 80 22.47 1.58 19.28
CA LYS A 80 22.46 0.25 18.64
C LYS A 80 21.83 0.31 17.23
N ILE A 81 20.77 1.08 17.01
CA ILE A 81 20.20 1.31 15.67
C ILE A 81 21.22 1.99 14.74
N ALA A 82 21.98 2.96 15.23
CA ALA A 82 23.03 3.60 14.44
C ALA A 82 24.12 2.60 14.01
N LYS A 83 24.45 1.63 14.87
CA LYS A 83 25.38 0.54 14.54
C LYS A 83 24.83 -0.37 13.44
N ALA A 84 23.55 -0.77 13.51
CA ALA A 84 22.91 -1.58 12.47
C ALA A 84 22.93 -0.90 11.09
N LYS A 85 22.62 0.41 11.06
CA LYS A 85 22.68 1.24 9.84
C LYS A 85 24.11 1.36 9.30
N SER A 86 25.10 1.52 10.17
CA SER A 86 26.51 1.58 9.77
C SER A 86 26.98 0.27 9.13
N LEU A 87 26.57 -0.90 9.66
CA LEU A 87 26.87 -2.20 9.06
C LEU A 87 26.24 -2.33 7.67
N MET A 88 24.99 -1.88 7.51
CA MET A 88 24.29 -1.90 6.23
C MET A 88 24.96 -0.99 5.19
N LEU A 89 25.39 0.21 5.58
CA LEU A 89 26.17 1.11 4.72
C LEU A 89 27.48 0.45 4.25
N LYS A 90 28.19 -0.22 5.17
CA LYS A 90 29.42 -0.94 4.83
C LYS A 90 29.15 -2.13 3.90
N ALA A 91 28.02 -2.83 4.07
CA ALA A 91 27.59 -3.91 3.17
C ALA A 91 27.38 -3.40 1.74
N ILE A 92 26.71 -2.24 1.59
CA ILE A 92 26.50 -1.58 0.30
C ILE A 92 27.84 -1.22 -0.35
N GLU A 93 28.80 -0.69 0.42
CA GLU A 93 30.14 -0.39 -0.10
C GLU A 93 30.88 -1.63 -0.61
N MET A 94 30.72 -2.78 0.06
CA MET A 94 31.31 -4.05 -0.38
C MET A 94 30.62 -4.60 -1.63
N GLU A 95 29.29 -4.49 -1.73
CA GLU A 95 28.52 -4.86 -2.93
C GLU A 95 28.96 -4.01 -4.13
N GLU A 96 29.12 -2.69 -3.94
CA GLU A 96 29.65 -1.78 -4.98
C GLU A 96 31.08 -2.14 -5.41
N SER A 97 31.88 -2.67 -4.48
CA SER A 97 33.25 -3.12 -4.73
C SER A 97 33.33 -4.53 -5.32
N LYS A 98 32.19 -5.15 -5.66
CA LYS A 98 32.07 -6.54 -6.15
C LYS A 98 32.65 -7.59 -5.18
N LYS A 99 32.59 -7.29 -3.88
CA LYS A 99 33.01 -8.17 -2.79
C LYS A 99 31.79 -8.82 -2.15
N ASP A 100 31.10 -9.63 -2.95
CA ASP A 100 29.78 -10.16 -2.61
C ASP A 100 29.76 -11.03 -1.34
N ASP A 101 30.84 -11.75 -1.03
CA ASP A 101 30.96 -12.52 0.21
C ASP A 101 31.03 -11.61 1.45
N GLU A 102 31.84 -10.55 1.39
CA GLU A 102 31.95 -9.58 2.49
C GLU A 102 30.65 -8.78 2.66
N ALA A 103 29.97 -8.45 1.55
CA ALA A 103 28.68 -7.78 1.57
C ALA A 103 27.58 -8.65 2.20
N PHE A 104 27.51 -9.93 1.83
CA PHE A 104 26.55 -10.89 2.39
C PHE A 104 26.68 -11.01 3.91
N GLU A 105 27.91 -11.17 4.41
CA GLU A 105 28.19 -11.25 5.85
C GLU A 105 27.75 -9.99 6.59
N LEU A 106 28.05 -8.80 6.04
CA LEU A 106 27.66 -7.53 6.67
C LEU A 106 26.15 -7.29 6.66
N TYR A 107 25.44 -7.73 5.61
CA TYR A 107 23.97 -7.70 5.59
C TYR A 107 23.37 -8.65 6.62
N MET A 108 23.88 -9.87 6.73
CA MET A 108 23.43 -10.84 7.74
C MET A 108 23.68 -10.33 9.16
N GLN A 109 24.86 -9.76 9.43
CA GLN A 109 25.18 -9.15 10.73
C GLN A 109 24.24 -7.98 11.05
N SER A 110 23.90 -7.14 10.07
CA SER A 110 22.93 -6.06 10.26
C SER A 110 21.54 -6.60 10.61
N ALA A 111 21.06 -7.61 9.89
CA ALA A 111 19.76 -8.25 10.13
C ALA A 111 19.68 -8.91 11.51
N GLU A 112 20.69 -9.70 11.89
CA GLU A 112 20.77 -10.35 13.20
C GLU A 112 20.78 -9.32 14.32
N PHE A 113 21.54 -8.24 14.15
CA PHE A 113 21.59 -7.16 15.13
C PHE A 113 20.22 -6.48 15.30
N CYS A 114 19.50 -6.23 14.20
CA CYS A 114 18.14 -5.69 14.24
C CYS A 114 17.13 -6.62 14.92
N LEU A 115 17.18 -7.93 14.65
CA LEU A 115 16.30 -8.92 15.26
C LEU A 115 16.59 -9.09 16.76
N SER A 116 17.87 -9.08 17.16
CA SER A 116 18.27 -9.15 18.57
C SER A 116 17.77 -7.94 19.38
N LEU A 117 17.76 -6.75 18.75
CA LEU A 117 17.21 -5.53 19.34
C LEU A 117 15.69 -5.59 19.44
N GLN A 118 15.03 -6.14 18.42
CA GLN A 118 13.58 -6.26 18.43
C GLN A 118 13.08 -7.12 19.61
N ALA A 119 13.81 -8.17 19.96
CA ALA A 119 13.53 -8.98 21.15
C ALA A 119 13.64 -8.21 22.48
N GLN A 120 14.41 -7.11 22.52
CA GLN A 120 14.61 -6.26 23.70
C GLN A 120 13.60 -5.11 23.81
N VAL A 121 12.89 -4.77 22.72
CA VAL A 121 11.99 -3.59 22.65
C VAL A 121 10.54 -4.02 22.38
N SER A 122 10.07 -5.10 23.01
CA SER A 122 8.75 -5.67 22.77
C SER A 122 7.55 -4.75 23.10
N ASN A 123 7.79 -3.62 23.77
CA ASN A 123 6.74 -2.72 24.27
C ASN A 123 6.64 -1.38 23.50
N ASP A 124 7.47 -1.13 22.47
CA ASP A 124 7.40 0.07 21.60
C ASP A 124 7.15 -0.33 20.14
N ASP A 125 5.89 -0.18 19.71
CA ASP A 125 5.43 -0.61 18.39
C ASP A 125 6.11 0.14 17.23
N ASP A 126 6.41 1.43 17.37
CA ASP A 126 7.02 2.23 16.30
C ASP A 126 8.50 1.87 16.11
N LEU A 127 9.22 1.66 17.22
CA LEU A 127 10.61 1.25 17.20
C LEU A 127 10.77 -0.20 16.73
N SER A 128 9.87 -1.08 17.15
CA SER A 128 9.80 -2.47 16.68
C SER A 128 9.53 -2.55 15.17
N MET A 129 8.63 -1.72 14.64
CA MET A 129 8.40 -1.63 13.19
C MET A 129 9.64 -1.16 12.43
N LYS A 130 10.34 -0.12 12.91
CA LYS A 130 11.57 0.38 12.28
C LYS A 130 12.69 -0.66 12.25
N LEU A 131 12.87 -1.41 13.34
CA LEU A 131 13.86 -2.49 13.43
C LEU A 131 13.51 -3.65 12.48
N ARG A 132 12.23 -4.01 12.39
CA ARG A 132 11.74 -5.04 11.47
C ARG A 132 11.96 -4.66 10.01
N GLN A 133 11.69 -3.41 9.66
CA GLN A 133 11.90 -2.90 8.32
C GLN A 133 13.39 -2.93 7.93
N LEU A 134 14.28 -2.54 8.84
CA LEU A 134 15.72 -2.58 8.61
C LEU A 134 16.24 -4.02 8.47
N ALA A 135 15.74 -4.96 9.28
CA ALA A 135 16.07 -6.38 9.17
C ALA A 135 15.60 -6.99 7.83
N LEU A 136 14.39 -6.65 7.39
CA LEU A 136 13.84 -7.09 6.10
C LEU A 136 14.70 -6.58 4.93
N GLN A 137 15.06 -5.30 4.93
CA GLN A 137 15.92 -4.75 3.88
C GLN A 137 17.28 -5.44 3.81
N SER A 138 17.90 -5.73 4.96
CA SER A 138 19.19 -6.43 5.02
C SER A 138 19.07 -7.89 4.56
N THR A 139 18.00 -8.59 4.93
CA THR A 139 17.79 -10.00 4.53
C THR A 139 17.45 -10.14 3.04
N GLU A 140 16.58 -9.30 2.50
CA GLU A 140 16.26 -9.27 1.06
C GLU A 140 17.53 -9.05 0.22
N ARG A 141 18.41 -8.14 0.65
CA ARG A 141 19.70 -7.91 -0.02
C ARG A 141 20.64 -9.11 0.04
N ALA A 142 20.75 -9.75 1.20
CA ALA A 142 21.55 -10.97 1.35
C ALA A 142 21.03 -12.12 0.45
N GLU A 143 19.71 -12.25 0.31
CA GLU A 143 19.08 -13.24 -0.56
C GLU A 143 19.37 -12.97 -2.05
N LEU A 144 19.33 -11.71 -2.49
CA LEU A 144 19.67 -11.33 -3.86
C LEU A 144 21.12 -11.67 -4.22
N ILE A 145 22.07 -11.42 -3.30
CA ILE A 145 23.47 -11.80 -3.49
C ILE A 145 23.62 -13.32 -3.63
N LYS A 146 22.92 -14.08 -2.77
CA LYS A 146 22.90 -15.55 -2.81
C LYS A 146 22.29 -16.08 -4.12
N PHE A 147 21.21 -15.46 -4.58
CA PHE A 147 20.53 -15.83 -5.83
C PHE A 147 21.42 -15.55 -7.05
N ALA A 148 22.10 -14.39 -7.09
CA ALA A 148 23.05 -14.06 -8.15
C ALA A 148 24.20 -15.07 -8.25
N LYS A 149 24.76 -15.50 -7.10
CA LYS A 149 25.80 -16.54 -7.05
C LYS A 149 25.33 -17.90 -7.55
N ASN A 150 24.11 -18.31 -7.20
CA ASN A 150 23.53 -19.56 -7.66
C ASN A 150 23.31 -19.58 -9.18
N ASN A 151 22.86 -18.45 -9.76
CA ASN A 151 22.67 -18.33 -11.21
C ASN A 151 24.01 -18.31 -11.98
N LEU A 152 25.04 -17.66 -11.43
CA LEU A 152 26.40 -17.70 -11.98
C LEU A 152 27.00 -19.11 -11.97
N GLN A 153 26.77 -19.90 -10.91
CA GLN A 153 27.17 -21.31 -10.89
C GLN A 153 26.40 -22.16 -11.89
N GLN A 154 25.08 -21.94 -12.06
CA GLN A 154 24.28 -22.68 -13.05
C GLN A 154 24.68 -22.36 -14.49
N HIS A 155 25.00 -21.11 -14.82
CA HIS A 155 25.51 -20.74 -16.15
C HIS A 155 26.90 -21.34 -16.44
N GLN A 156 27.78 -21.41 -15.43
CA GLN A 156 29.10 -22.07 -15.59
C GLN A 156 29.01 -23.61 -15.70
N LEU A 157 27.93 -24.21 -15.20
CA LEU A 157 27.66 -25.66 -15.34
C LEU A 157 27.04 -26.01 -16.70
N GLN A 158 26.24 -25.12 -17.30
CA GLN A 158 25.65 -25.32 -18.64
C GLN A 158 26.67 -25.12 -19.78
N GLU A 159 27.67 -24.27 -19.62
CA GLU A 159 28.74 -24.11 -20.63
C GLU A 159 29.71 -25.31 -20.67
N LYS A 160 29.75 -26.15 -19.63
CA LYS A 160 30.61 -27.36 -19.60
C LYS A 160 29.94 -28.63 -20.13
N THR A 161 28.65 -28.62 -20.44
CA THR A 161 27.90 -29.84 -20.82
C THR A 161 27.50 -29.92 -22.31
N SER A 162 27.95 -29.00 -23.15
CA SER A 162 27.70 -29.01 -24.60
C SER A 162 28.81 -29.65 -25.44
N THR A 163 29.37 -30.78 -24.96
CA THR A 163 30.14 -31.71 -25.80
C THR A 163 29.87 -33.15 -25.37
N THR A 164 29.45 -33.99 -26.34
CA THR A 164 29.44 -35.48 -26.37
C THR A 164 28.07 -36.20 -26.17
N THR A 165 27.42 -36.46 -27.31
CA THR A 165 26.79 -37.72 -27.82
C THR A 165 26.15 -38.81 -26.93
N THR A 166 24.86 -39.09 -27.23
CA THR A 166 24.16 -40.38 -27.50
C THR A 166 24.07 -41.56 -26.50
N THR A 167 22.78 -41.96 -26.30
CA THR A 167 22.15 -43.30 -26.20
C THR A 167 22.04 -44.13 -24.90
N SER A 168 20.79 -44.60 -24.71
CA SER A 168 20.23 -45.82 -24.07
C SER A 168 20.04 -45.96 -22.54
N SER A 169 18.79 -45.70 -22.13
CA SER A 169 17.84 -46.53 -21.35
C SER A 169 18.30 -47.42 -20.16
N THR A 170 17.74 -47.22 -18.96
CA THR A 170 16.50 -47.89 -18.49
C THR A 170 16.07 -47.47 -17.07
N ASN A 171 14.77 -47.13 -16.98
CA ASN A 171 13.76 -47.36 -15.93
C ASN A 171 14.10 -47.34 -14.43
N LEU A 172 13.43 -46.42 -13.72
CA LEU A 172 12.45 -46.71 -12.65
C LEU A 172 11.45 -45.52 -12.56
N LYS A 173 10.14 -45.81 -12.54
CA LYS A 173 9.03 -44.84 -12.45
C LYS A 173 8.62 -44.58 -11.00
N PRO A 174 8.03 -43.40 -10.71
CA PRO A 174 6.70 -43.38 -10.09
C PRO A 174 5.69 -42.42 -10.74
N LEU A 175 4.45 -42.93 -10.84
CA LEU A 175 3.12 -42.27 -10.78
C LEU A 175 2.91 -40.93 -11.51
N GLY A 176 2.28 -41.02 -12.70
CA GLY A 176 1.85 -39.88 -13.51
C GLY A 176 0.33 -39.72 -13.60
N PHE A 177 -0.11 -38.47 -13.70
CA PHE A 177 -1.25 -38.06 -14.50
C PHE A 177 -0.76 -36.99 -15.47
N SER A 178 -0.43 -37.40 -16.70
CA SER A 178 -0.16 -36.51 -17.82
C SER A 178 -1.31 -36.59 -18.82
N LEU A 179 -1.80 -35.41 -19.20
CA LEU A 179 -2.62 -35.20 -20.38
C LEU A 179 -1.72 -35.23 -21.62
N ARG A 180 -2.14 -35.90 -22.69
CA ARG A 180 -1.60 -35.65 -24.02
C ARG A 180 -2.70 -35.66 -25.08
N ASP A 181 -2.64 -34.61 -25.88
CA ASP A 181 -3.39 -34.36 -27.11
C ASP A 181 -3.15 -35.41 -28.20
N SER A 182 -4.09 -35.47 -29.13
CA SER A 182 -3.90 -35.97 -30.49
C SER A 182 -4.33 -34.90 -31.51
N SER A 183 -3.39 -34.55 -32.41
CA SER A 183 -3.54 -33.68 -33.59
C SER A 183 -4.18 -34.44 -34.78
N PRO A 184 -4.46 -33.82 -35.97
CA PRO A 184 -3.41 -33.53 -36.96
C PRO A 184 -3.62 -32.34 -37.97
N ASN A 185 -2.48 -31.73 -38.35
CA ASN A 185 -1.97 -31.18 -39.64
C ASN A 185 -2.83 -30.52 -40.77
N LYS A 186 -2.28 -29.38 -41.26
CA LYS A 186 -2.05 -28.84 -42.64
C LYS A 186 -3.27 -28.61 -43.57
N SER A 187 -3.43 -27.56 -44.40
CA SER A 187 -2.53 -26.53 -44.97
C SER A 187 -3.33 -25.40 -45.68
N THR A 188 -2.61 -24.32 -46.05
CA THR A 188 -2.74 -23.45 -47.26
C THR A 188 -3.80 -22.32 -47.40
N SER A 189 -3.24 -21.09 -47.46
CA SER A 189 -3.39 -20.01 -48.46
C SER A 189 -4.63 -19.09 -48.58
N SER A 190 -4.28 -17.79 -48.60
CA SER A 190 -4.73 -16.70 -49.50
C SER A 190 -6.03 -15.91 -49.25
N SER A 191 -5.80 -14.60 -49.03
CA SER A 191 -6.35 -13.43 -49.73
C SER A 191 -7.82 -12.99 -49.55
N SER A 192 -7.92 -11.70 -49.15
CA SER A 192 -8.77 -10.63 -49.71
C SER A 192 -10.30 -10.76 -49.69
N GLY A 193 -10.97 -9.64 -49.34
CA GLY A 193 -12.26 -9.33 -49.95
C GLY A 193 -13.23 -8.54 -49.08
N TYR A 194 -13.42 -7.27 -49.44
CA TYR A 194 -14.49 -6.40 -48.98
C TYR A 194 -15.90 -6.87 -49.39
N SER A 195 -16.89 -6.24 -48.76
CA SER A 195 -18.23 -5.85 -49.27
C SER A 195 -19.43 -6.82 -49.17
N ASN A 196 -20.31 -6.49 -48.22
CA ASN A 196 -21.67 -5.92 -48.35
C ASN A 196 -22.71 -6.47 -49.35
N SER A 197 -23.98 -6.32 -48.94
CA SER A 197 -25.27 -6.63 -49.61
C SER A 197 -25.69 -8.12 -49.57
N GLY A 198 -26.94 -8.53 -49.33
CA GLY A 198 -28.25 -7.88 -49.24
C GLY A 198 -29.29 -8.86 -49.81
N GLY A 199 -30.43 -9.08 -49.13
CA GLY A 199 -31.57 -9.80 -49.72
C GLY A 199 -32.26 -10.80 -48.78
N GLY A 200 -33.52 -10.52 -48.45
CA GLY A 200 -34.32 -11.22 -47.44
C GLY A 200 -35.00 -12.52 -47.88
N GLY A 201 -35.66 -13.13 -46.89
CA GLY A 201 -36.59 -14.26 -47.02
C GLY A 201 -36.93 -14.80 -45.63
N GLY A 202 -38.17 -14.62 -45.18
CA GLY A 202 -38.60 -14.85 -43.81
C GLY A 202 -38.75 -16.32 -43.39
N GLY A 203 -38.79 -16.54 -42.08
CA GLY A 203 -39.14 -17.80 -41.43
C GLY A 203 -38.86 -17.72 -39.93
N GLY A 204 -39.91 -17.66 -39.11
CA GLY A 204 -39.81 -17.49 -37.66
C GLY A 204 -39.19 -18.68 -36.92
N GLY A 205 -38.62 -18.39 -35.74
CA GLY A 205 -38.16 -19.40 -34.79
C GLY A 205 -37.40 -18.76 -33.63
N GLY A 206 -37.89 -18.95 -32.40
CA GLY A 206 -37.43 -18.29 -31.18
C GLY A 206 -36.00 -18.63 -30.74
N GLY A 207 -35.49 -17.76 -29.85
CA GLY A 207 -34.12 -17.74 -29.37
C GLY A 207 -33.65 -18.91 -28.51
N GLY A 208 -32.36 -18.86 -28.20
CA GLY A 208 -31.68 -19.73 -27.26
C GLY A 208 -30.22 -19.34 -27.13
N GLY A 209 -29.90 -18.47 -26.18
CA GLY A 209 -28.53 -18.38 -25.66
C GLY A 209 -28.26 -19.68 -24.90
N SER A 210 -27.67 -20.66 -25.59
CA SER A 210 -27.28 -21.93 -24.96
C SER A 210 -26.00 -21.70 -24.16
N TYR A 211 -25.98 -22.19 -22.92
CA TYR A 211 -24.78 -22.29 -22.08
C TYR A 211 -23.61 -22.86 -22.90
N THR A 212 -22.46 -22.17 -22.90
CA THR A 212 -21.29 -22.63 -23.65
C THR A 212 -20.55 -23.72 -22.87
N LYS A 213 -19.81 -24.58 -23.57
CA LYS A 213 -19.03 -25.70 -22.99
C LYS A 213 -17.96 -25.27 -21.96
N GLU A 214 -17.71 -23.96 -21.84
CA GLU A 214 -16.68 -23.36 -21.00
C GLU A 214 -17.22 -22.85 -19.64
N GLU A 215 -18.55 -22.79 -19.44
CA GLU A 215 -19.21 -22.37 -18.19
C GLU A 215 -19.41 -23.54 -17.21
N ARG A 216 -18.30 -24.16 -16.78
CA ARG A 216 -18.26 -25.36 -15.92
C ARG A 216 -19.31 -25.32 -14.79
N THR A 217 -20.29 -26.22 -14.87
CA THR A 217 -21.33 -26.43 -13.86
C THR A 217 -20.71 -26.91 -12.54
N SER A 218 -21.25 -26.47 -11.40
CA SER A 218 -20.93 -27.09 -10.11
C SER A 218 -21.98 -28.15 -9.84
N CYS A 219 -21.55 -29.41 -9.76
CA CYS A 219 -22.37 -30.50 -9.26
C CYS A 219 -22.20 -30.58 -7.73
N ILE A 220 -23.24 -30.24 -6.97
CA ILE A 220 -23.25 -30.26 -5.50
C ILE A 220 -24.30 -31.29 -5.09
N ASN A 221 -23.90 -32.30 -4.29
CA ASN A 221 -24.79 -33.38 -3.83
C ASN A 221 -25.58 -34.06 -4.96
N GLY A 222 -24.92 -34.30 -6.11
CA GLY A 222 -25.52 -34.93 -7.29
C GLY A 222 -26.47 -34.04 -8.10
N ARG A 223 -26.61 -32.76 -7.74
CA ARG A 223 -27.46 -31.77 -8.42
C ARG A 223 -26.61 -30.72 -9.11
N SER A 224 -26.98 -30.33 -10.34
CA SER A 224 -26.27 -29.31 -11.10
C SER A 224 -26.82 -27.91 -10.82
N TYR A 225 -25.94 -27.00 -10.38
CA TYR A 225 -26.25 -25.59 -10.17
C TYR A 225 -25.44 -24.72 -11.13
N VAL A 226 -26.15 -24.09 -12.07
CA VAL A 226 -25.54 -23.19 -13.05
C VAL A 226 -25.28 -21.81 -12.43
N PRO A 227 -24.22 -21.11 -12.85
CA PRO A 227 -24.07 -19.69 -12.56
C PRO A 227 -25.31 -18.89 -12.97
N PHE A 228 -25.63 -17.85 -12.21
CA PHE A 228 -26.73 -16.95 -12.53
C PHE A 228 -26.30 -15.97 -13.62
N MET A 229 -27.05 -15.92 -14.72
CA MET A 229 -26.74 -15.13 -15.93
C MET A 229 -27.83 -14.08 -16.22
N ALA A 230 -27.56 -13.15 -17.13
CA ALA A 230 -28.49 -12.09 -17.49
C ALA A 230 -29.83 -12.61 -18.06
N ASP A 231 -29.82 -13.76 -18.74
CA ASP A 231 -31.05 -14.35 -19.26
C ASP A 231 -31.93 -15.00 -18.18
N ASP A 232 -31.38 -15.32 -17.00
CA ASP A 232 -32.17 -15.86 -15.88
C ASP A 232 -33.16 -14.83 -15.32
N TYR A 233 -32.97 -13.53 -15.59
CA TYR A 233 -33.98 -12.51 -15.29
C TYR A 233 -35.27 -12.67 -16.12
N LYS A 234 -35.22 -13.44 -17.21
CA LYS A 234 -36.38 -13.74 -18.08
C LYS A 234 -37.03 -15.09 -17.74
N GLU A 235 -36.59 -15.76 -16.67
CA GLU A 235 -37.14 -17.04 -16.22
C GLU A 235 -38.67 -16.94 -16.02
N LYS A 236 -39.41 -17.92 -16.54
CA LYS A 236 -40.87 -17.94 -16.43
C LYS A 236 -41.29 -18.62 -15.13
N PHE A 237 -42.17 -17.96 -14.39
CA PHE A 237 -42.69 -18.44 -13.09
C PHE A 237 -44.15 -18.88 -13.13
N ASN A 238 -44.94 -18.37 -14.09
CA ASN A 238 -46.37 -18.69 -14.20
C ASN A 238 -46.58 -19.90 -15.11
N TYR A 239 -47.29 -20.91 -14.61
CA TYR A 239 -47.62 -22.14 -15.32
C TYR A 239 -49.08 -22.52 -15.11
N PRO A 240 -49.75 -23.17 -16.09
CA PRO A 240 -51.12 -23.65 -15.92
C PRO A 240 -51.27 -24.74 -14.85
N VAL A 241 -50.19 -25.46 -14.54
CA VAL A 241 -50.14 -26.53 -13.54
C VAL A 241 -49.10 -26.16 -12.49
N PRO A 242 -49.34 -26.40 -11.19
CA PRO A 242 -48.36 -26.16 -10.15
C PRO A 242 -47.02 -26.85 -10.45
N PHE A 243 -45.95 -26.06 -10.46
CA PHE A 243 -44.59 -26.50 -10.72
C PHE A 243 -44.15 -27.50 -9.66
N THR A 244 -43.49 -28.57 -10.07
CA THR A 244 -42.86 -29.53 -9.16
C THR A 244 -41.39 -29.60 -9.51
N ASP A 245 -40.56 -29.60 -8.48
CA ASP A 245 -39.12 -29.65 -8.62
C ASP A 245 -38.70 -31.00 -9.20
N LYS A 246 -37.88 -30.97 -10.26
CA LYS A 246 -37.39 -32.16 -10.96
C LYS A 246 -36.56 -33.08 -10.05
N ASP A 247 -35.96 -32.53 -9.00
CA ASP A 247 -35.12 -33.26 -8.06
C ASP A 247 -35.95 -33.94 -6.94
N GLY A 248 -37.28 -33.75 -6.97
CA GLY A 248 -38.23 -34.34 -6.02
C GLY A 248 -38.17 -33.74 -4.62
N TYR A 249 -38.78 -34.45 -3.67
CA TYR A 249 -38.79 -34.04 -2.26
C TYR A 249 -37.41 -34.13 -1.62
N LEU A 250 -37.08 -33.15 -0.79
CA LEU A 250 -35.82 -33.17 -0.04
C LEU A 250 -35.83 -34.26 1.02
N LYS A 251 -34.69 -34.92 1.20
CA LYS A 251 -34.53 -35.95 2.23
C LYS A 251 -34.71 -35.33 3.61
N LEU A 252 -35.57 -35.92 4.42
CA LEU A 252 -35.86 -35.47 5.79
C LEU A 252 -34.84 -36.02 6.79
N SER A 253 -34.53 -35.24 7.82
CA SER A 253 -33.72 -35.71 8.94
C SER A 253 -34.39 -36.88 9.68
N PRO A 254 -33.64 -37.73 10.41
CA PRO A 254 -34.24 -38.78 11.23
C PRO A 254 -35.34 -38.27 12.17
N LYS A 255 -35.17 -37.07 12.74
CA LYS A 255 -36.11 -36.48 13.69
C LYS A 255 -37.34 -35.84 13.03
N GLN A 256 -37.20 -35.34 11.81
CA GLN A 256 -38.36 -34.91 11.01
C GLN A 256 -39.19 -36.11 10.56
N ARG A 257 -38.54 -37.20 10.14
CA ARG A 257 -39.23 -38.44 9.70
C ARG A 257 -40.12 -39.04 10.78
N SER A 258 -39.75 -38.95 12.06
CA SER A 258 -40.56 -39.50 13.16
C SER A 258 -41.88 -38.76 13.39
N ASN A 259 -41.99 -37.50 12.97
CA ASN A 259 -43.24 -36.70 13.09
C ASN A 259 -43.79 -36.30 11.71
N PHE A 260 -43.30 -36.88 10.61
CA PHE A 260 -43.69 -36.48 9.27
C PHE A 260 -45.11 -36.96 8.94
N GLY A 261 -45.98 -36.02 8.58
CA GLY A 261 -47.34 -36.31 8.12
C GLY A 261 -47.42 -36.35 6.60
N LYS A 262 -47.14 -35.21 5.95
CA LYS A 262 -47.23 -35.06 4.48
C LYS A 262 -46.42 -33.88 3.97
N TRP A 263 -46.16 -33.85 2.66
CA TRP A 263 -45.75 -32.63 1.96
C TRP A 263 -46.99 -31.81 1.62
N ILE A 264 -46.94 -30.49 1.83
CA ILE A 264 -48.05 -29.57 1.59
C ILE A 264 -47.58 -28.35 0.81
N ARG A 265 -48.41 -27.82 -0.09
CA ARG A 265 -48.12 -26.58 -0.84
C ARG A 265 -48.23 -25.35 0.06
N ALA A 266 -47.54 -24.27 -0.28
CA ALA A 266 -47.66 -23.01 0.47
C ALA A 266 -49.07 -22.43 0.39
N SER A 267 -49.76 -22.61 -0.75
CA SER A 267 -51.16 -22.20 -0.95
C SER A 267 -52.18 -22.99 -0.12
N GLU A 268 -51.81 -24.17 0.38
CA GLU A 268 -52.68 -24.98 1.23
C GLU A 268 -52.47 -24.69 2.74
N LEU A 269 -51.40 -23.97 3.09
CA LEU A 269 -51.06 -23.62 4.48
C LEU A 269 -51.78 -22.36 4.97
N SER A 270 -52.08 -21.43 4.06
CA SER A 270 -52.70 -20.15 4.38
C SER A 270 -53.69 -19.75 3.28
N LEU A 271 -54.78 -19.07 3.67
CA LEU A 271 -55.79 -18.54 2.78
C LEU A 271 -55.31 -17.32 1.96
N ASP A 272 -54.30 -16.58 2.43
CA ASP A 272 -53.69 -15.42 1.76
C ASP A 272 -52.16 -15.48 1.89
N PRO A 273 -51.50 -16.42 1.19
CA PRO A 273 -50.06 -16.59 1.29
C PRO A 273 -49.32 -15.43 0.59
N LYS A 274 -48.29 -14.93 1.26
CA LYS A 274 -47.42 -13.84 0.82
C LYS A 274 -45.97 -14.29 0.92
N MET A 275 -45.17 -13.85 -0.06
CA MET A 275 -43.75 -14.14 -0.07
C MET A 275 -43.08 -13.46 1.13
N VAL A 276 -43.30 -12.15 1.28
CA VAL A 276 -42.80 -11.33 2.39
C VAL A 276 -43.92 -10.37 2.81
N VAL A 277 -44.27 -10.37 4.10
CA VAL A 277 -45.13 -9.34 4.72
C VAL A 277 -44.25 -8.29 5.39
N SER A 278 -43.23 -8.74 6.13
CA SER A 278 -42.22 -7.88 6.73
C SER A 278 -40.91 -8.62 6.91
N ILE A 279 -39.82 -8.08 6.37
CA ILE A 279 -38.47 -8.59 6.67
C ILE A 279 -38.11 -8.23 8.11
N SER A 280 -38.11 -9.25 8.98
CA SER A 280 -37.82 -9.09 10.41
C SER A 280 -37.23 -10.37 10.97
N CYS A 281 -36.12 -10.27 11.69
CA CYS A 281 -35.53 -11.41 12.39
C CYS A 281 -36.45 -11.97 13.49
N PHE A 282 -37.29 -11.14 14.11
CA PHE A 282 -38.22 -11.56 15.16
C PHE A 282 -39.35 -12.47 14.68
N ASN A 283 -39.58 -12.52 13.35
CA ASN A 283 -40.58 -13.40 12.77
C ASN A 283 -40.05 -14.80 12.53
N ILE A 284 -38.73 -15.02 12.54
CA ILE A 284 -38.13 -16.31 12.20
C ILE A 284 -38.26 -17.28 13.38
N ARG A 285 -38.83 -18.46 13.13
CA ARG A 285 -38.86 -19.58 14.08
C ARG A 285 -38.15 -20.78 13.50
N GLN A 286 -37.15 -21.24 14.22
CA GLN A 286 -36.50 -22.50 13.92
C GLN A 286 -37.29 -23.66 14.51
N THR A 287 -37.40 -24.75 13.76
CA THR A 287 -37.96 -26.01 14.23
C THR A 287 -36.87 -27.04 14.47
N ILE A 288 -37.22 -28.32 14.49
CA ILE A 288 -36.30 -29.40 14.81
C ILE A 288 -35.43 -29.70 13.56
N VAL A 289 -34.42 -28.86 13.35
CA VAL A 289 -33.46 -28.94 12.24
C VAL A 289 -32.06 -28.55 12.75
N SER A 290 -31.02 -29.20 12.24
CA SER A 290 -29.61 -28.99 12.63
C SER A 290 -28.94 -27.82 11.91
N ASP A 291 -29.70 -26.96 11.23
CA ASP A 291 -29.25 -25.86 10.39
C ASP A 291 -29.30 -24.48 11.10
N CYS A 292 -29.15 -24.45 12.43
CA CYS A 292 -29.25 -23.22 13.22
C CYS A 292 -28.29 -22.11 12.76
N SER A 293 -27.15 -22.48 12.18
CA SER A 293 -26.19 -21.58 11.57
C SER A 293 -26.78 -20.82 10.37
N PHE A 294 -27.58 -21.50 9.54
CA PHE A 294 -28.23 -20.89 8.38
C PHE A 294 -29.37 -19.98 8.84
N VAL A 295 -30.20 -20.42 9.78
CA VAL A 295 -31.30 -19.63 10.32
C VAL A 295 -30.78 -18.36 11.03
N ALA A 296 -29.67 -18.46 11.76
CA ALA A 296 -29.00 -17.29 12.34
C ALA A 296 -28.50 -16.32 11.27
N SER A 297 -27.93 -16.83 10.18
CA SER A 297 -27.47 -16.02 9.04
C SER A 297 -28.62 -15.30 8.34
N LEU A 298 -29.76 -15.98 8.21
CA LEU A 298 -31.00 -15.42 7.67
C LEU A 298 -31.53 -14.29 8.57
N ALA A 299 -31.51 -14.48 9.89
CA ALA A 299 -31.91 -13.47 10.87
C ALA A 299 -31.03 -12.23 10.84
N ILE A 300 -29.70 -12.40 10.77
CA ILE A 300 -28.73 -11.30 10.66
C ILE A 300 -28.96 -10.51 9.36
N SER A 301 -29.12 -11.23 8.24
CA SER A 301 -29.35 -10.62 6.93
C SER A 301 -30.66 -9.82 6.90
N ALA A 302 -31.73 -10.35 7.49
CA ALA A 302 -33.01 -9.65 7.63
C ALA A 302 -32.90 -8.37 8.48
N GLN A 303 -32.20 -8.45 9.61
CA GLN A 303 -31.99 -7.28 10.48
C GLN A 303 -31.12 -6.20 9.79
N TYR A 304 -30.10 -6.62 9.05
CA TYR A 304 -29.25 -5.72 8.28
C TYR A 304 -30.05 -5.00 7.18
N GLU A 305 -30.82 -5.76 6.40
CA GLU A 305 -31.67 -5.21 5.34
C GLU A 305 -32.63 -4.15 5.90
N LYS A 306 -33.29 -4.45 7.02
CA LYS A 306 -34.20 -3.52 7.71
C LYS A 306 -33.48 -2.26 8.21
N LYS A 307 -32.27 -2.39 8.77
CA LYS A 307 -31.52 -1.26 9.37
C LYS A 307 -30.91 -0.33 8.32
N PHE A 308 -30.40 -0.89 7.22
CA PHE A 308 -29.60 -0.15 6.24
C PHE A 308 -30.29 0.03 4.89
N ASN A 309 -31.51 -0.48 4.72
CA ASN A 309 -32.27 -0.45 3.47
C ASN A 309 -31.50 -1.07 2.29
N LYS A 310 -30.82 -2.19 2.53
CA LYS A 310 -30.05 -2.97 1.55
C LYS A 310 -30.69 -4.33 1.34
N ARG A 311 -31.13 -4.62 0.11
CA ARG A 311 -31.88 -5.84 -0.25
C ARG A 311 -31.00 -7.11 -0.29
N LEU A 312 -30.58 -7.59 0.87
CA LEU A 312 -29.76 -8.81 1.01
C LEU A 312 -30.60 -10.08 0.85
N ILE A 313 -31.84 -10.09 1.34
CA ILE A 313 -32.77 -11.23 1.28
C ILE A 313 -33.80 -11.01 0.18
N THR A 314 -34.47 -9.85 0.16
CA THR A 314 -35.54 -9.62 -0.83
C THR A 314 -35.01 -9.58 -2.27
N GLY A 315 -33.77 -9.14 -2.46
CA GLY A 315 -33.11 -9.04 -3.76
C GLY A 315 -32.74 -10.38 -4.39
N ILE A 316 -32.70 -11.47 -3.61
CA ILE A 316 -32.25 -12.80 -4.06
C ILE A 316 -33.39 -13.79 -4.29
N ILE A 317 -34.64 -13.42 -3.96
CA ILE A 317 -35.84 -14.26 -4.10
C ILE A 317 -36.65 -13.83 -5.34
N TYR A 318 -37.06 -14.80 -6.16
CA TYR A 318 -37.86 -14.61 -7.37
C TYR A 318 -39.06 -15.56 -7.39
N PRO A 319 -40.19 -15.17 -8.00
CA PRO A 319 -40.39 -13.99 -8.85
C PRO A 319 -40.41 -12.65 -8.10
N GLN A 320 -40.18 -11.55 -8.83
CA GLN A 320 -40.17 -10.19 -8.30
C GLN A 320 -41.19 -9.29 -9.04
N SER A 321 -41.72 -8.30 -8.33
CA SER A 321 -42.55 -7.22 -8.88
C SER A 321 -41.72 -6.30 -9.77
N ARG A 322 -42.38 -5.33 -10.43
CA ARG A 322 -41.69 -4.27 -11.20
C ARG A 322 -40.71 -3.45 -10.36
N ASN A 323 -40.95 -3.36 -9.05
CA ASN A 323 -40.10 -2.66 -8.11
C ASN A 323 -38.98 -3.56 -7.54
N GLY A 324 -38.87 -4.81 -8.03
CA GLY A 324 -37.89 -5.78 -7.54
C GLY A 324 -38.23 -6.40 -6.20
N ASP A 325 -39.48 -6.28 -5.73
CA ASP A 325 -39.92 -6.89 -4.47
C ASP A 325 -40.37 -8.33 -4.70
N PRO A 326 -39.99 -9.30 -3.86
CA PRO A 326 -40.35 -10.70 -4.07
C PRO A 326 -41.86 -10.91 -3.92
N VAL A 327 -42.46 -11.64 -4.86
CA VAL A 327 -43.91 -11.88 -4.92
C VAL A 327 -44.24 -13.35 -4.75
N PHE A 328 -45.39 -13.63 -4.13
CA PHE A 328 -45.90 -14.98 -4.03
C PHE A 328 -46.29 -15.47 -5.42
N ASN A 329 -46.05 -16.75 -5.70
CA ASN A 329 -46.35 -17.37 -6.98
C ASN A 329 -47.28 -18.56 -6.79
N ASP A 330 -48.52 -18.44 -7.27
CA ASP A 330 -49.54 -19.50 -7.21
C ASP A 330 -49.16 -20.75 -8.00
N SER A 331 -48.27 -20.61 -8.99
CA SER A 331 -47.71 -21.76 -9.71
C SER A 331 -46.67 -22.53 -8.89
N GLY A 332 -46.32 -22.09 -7.69
CA GLY A 332 -45.43 -22.80 -6.77
C GLY A 332 -43.96 -22.88 -7.20
N LYS A 333 -43.53 -22.15 -8.23
CA LYS A 333 -42.13 -22.11 -8.69
C LYS A 333 -41.41 -20.89 -8.10
N TYR A 334 -40.24 -21.11 -7.52
CA TYR A 334 -39.38 -20.05 -7.03
C TYR A 334 -37.94 -20.23 -7.50
N MET A 335 -37.23 -19.11 -7.58
CA MET A 335 -35.82 -19.07 -7.89
C MET A 335 -35.09 -18.26 -6.82
N VAL A 336 -34.01 -18.81 -6.30
CA VAL A 336 -33.17 -18.18 -5.29
C VAL A 336 -31.75 -18.05 -5.81
N LYS A 337 -31.14 -16.88 -5.57
CA LYS A 337 -29.72 -16.65 -5.83
C LYS A 337 -28.92 -16.96 -4.57
N LEU A 338 -27.97 -17.89 -4.68
CA LEU A 338 -27.01 -18.17 -3.59
C LEU A 338 -25.58 -18.09 -4.12
N HIS A 339 -24.68 -17.53 -3.33
CA HIS A 339 -23.25 -17.46 -3.62
C HIS A 339 -22.56 -18.77 -3.23
N LEU A 340 -22.29 -19.62 -4.21
CA LEU A 340 -21.81 -20.99 -3.99
C LEU A 340 -20.59 -21.26 -4.85
N ASN A 341 -19.51 -21.73 -4.22
CA ASN A 341 -18.24 -22.03 -4.89
C ASN A 341 -17.74 -20.85 -5.73
N GLY A 342 -17.73 -19.65 -5.14
CA GLY A 342 -17.16 -18.42 -5.71
C GLY A 342 -18.02 -17.67 -6.72
N VAL A 343 -19.27 -18.09 -6.98
CA VAL A 343 -20.17 -17.40 -7.92
C VAL A 343 -21.61 -17.47 -7.46
N ILE A 344 -22.43 -16.50 -7.88
CA ILE A 344 -23.88 -16.55 -7.70
C ILE A 344 -24.44 -17.64 -8.60
N ARG A 345 -25.23 -18.55 -8.04
CA ARG A 345 -25.86 -19.66 -8.76
C ARG A 345 -27.37 -19.58 -8.69
N LYS A 346 -28.02 -20.13 -9.71
CA LYS A 346 -29.47 -20.24 -9.83
C LYS A 346 -29.96 -21.51 -9.13
N ILE A 347 -30.79 -21.34 -8.09
CA ILE A 347 -31.43 -22.44 -7.36
C ILE A 347 -32.92 -22.37 -7.63
N ILE A 348 -33.45 -23.35 -8.37
CA ILE A 348 -34.89 -23.49 -8.60
C ILE A 348 -35.46 -24.45 -7.55
N ILE A 349 -36.57 -24.07 -6.93
CA ILE A 349 -37.35 -24.90 -6.00
C ILE A 349 -38.85 -24.83 -6.32
N ASP A 350 -39.57 -25.87 -5.94
CA ASP A 350 -41.03 -25.76 -5.74
C ASP A 350 -41.37 -25.33 -4.30
N ASP A 351 -42.65 -25.19 -3.98
CA ASP A 351 -43.15 -24.73 -2.67
C ASP A 351 -43.74 -25.84 -1.78
N TYR A 352 -43.45 -27.12 -2.05
CA TYR A 352 -43.80 -28.18 -1.11
C TYR A 352 -42.96 -28.08 0.17
N LEU A 353 -43.62 -28.00 1.32
CA LEU A 353 -42.98 -27.95 2.64
C LEU A 353 -43.38 -29.18 3.47
N PRO A 354 -42.49 -29.69 4.34
CA PRO A 354 -42.80 -30.85 5.16
C PRO A 354 -43.69 -30.45 6.35
N LEU A 355 -44.87 -31.06 6.44
CA LEU A 355 -45.82 -30.86 7.52
C LEU A 355 -45.83 -32.06 8.46
N GLY A 356 -45.82 -31.79 9.76
CA GLY A 356 -45.90 -32.80 10.79
C GLY A 356 -47.32 -33.34 10.97
N SER A 357 -47.43 -34.51 11.60
CA SER A 357 -48.73 -35.09 11.99
C SER A 357 -49.52 -34.20 12.97
N ASP A 358 -48.83 -33.31 13.69
CA ASP A 358 -49.40 -32.29 14.56
C ASP A 358 -49.87 -31.02 13.81
N GLY A 359 -49.77 -31.01 12.48
CA GLY A 359 -50.17 -29.88 11.64
C GLY A 359 -49.20 -28.70 11.65
N ARG A 360 -47.97 -28.88 12.17
CA ARG A 360 -46.94 -27.84 12.20
C ARG A 360 -45.86 -28.09 11.14
N LEU A 361 -45.27 -27.01 10.60
CA LEU A 361 -44.15 -27.15 9.68
C LEU A 361 -42.95 -27.78 10.38
N LEU A 362 -42.27 -28.68 9.68
CA LEU A 362 -41.05 -29.34 10.13
C LEU A 362 -39.77 -28.65 9.65
N CYS A 363 -39.93 -27.55 8.92
CA CYS A 363 -38.90 -26.65 8.44
C CYS A 363 -38.98 -25.34 9.26
N SER A 364 -37.99 -24.46 9.16
CA SER A 364 -38.07 -23.11 9.74
C SER A 364 -39.19 -22.32 9.08
N TYR A 365 -39.88 -21.48 9.84
CA TYR A 365 -41.08 -20.77 9.38
C TYR A 365 -41.21 -19.38 10.00
N SER A 366 -42.13 -18.57 9.47
CA SER A 366 -42.45 -17.25 10.03
C SER A 366 -43.56 -17.33 11.09
N ASN A 367 -43.46 -16.57 12.18
CA ASN A 367 -44.56 -16.36 13.13
C ASN A 367 -45.82 -15.79 12.46
N ASN A 368 -45.65 -15.12 11.32
CA ASN A 368 -46.76 -14.77 10.46
C ASN A 368 -47.10 -15.96 9.56
N SER A 369 -48.24 -16.60 9.81
CA SER A 369 -48.70 -17.80 9.08
C SER A 369 -48.87 -17.59 7.57
N ASN A 370 -49.00 -16.33 7.14
CA ASN A 370 -49.16 -15.98 5.74
C ASN A 370 -47.81 -15.74 5.05
N GLU A 371 -46.67 -15.82 5.74
CA GLU A 371 -45.37 -15.41 5.22
C GLU A 371 -44.46 -16.62 4.91
N MET A 372 -43.99 -16.73 3.66
CA MET A 372 -43.35 -17.95 3.14
C MET A 372 -41.83 -17.87 2.95
N TRP A 373 -41.21 -16.69 3.03
CA TRP A 373 -39.78 -16.53 2.69
C TRP A 373 -38.83 -17.32 3.56
N VAL A 374 -39.12 -17.48 4.86
CA VAL A 374 -38.25 -18.24 5.77
C VAL A 374 -38.15 -19.69 5.31
N SER A 375 -39.30 -20.34 5.11
CA SER A 375 -39.39 -21.74 4.72
C SER A 375 -38.81 -22.01 3.34
N LEU A 376 -39.07 -21.12 2.37
CA LEU A 376 -38.58 -21.27 1.00
C LEU A 376 -37.07 -20.98 0.89
N MET A 377 -36.55 -20.03 1.66
CA MET A 377 -35.11 -19.77 1.71
C MET A 377 -34.33 -20.94 2.32
N GLU A 378 -34.82 -21.47 3.44
CA GLU A 378 -34.26 -22.68 4.06
C GLU A 378 -34.32 -23.85 3.08
N LYS A 379 -35.45 -24.08 2.41
CA LYS A 379 -35.57 -25.13 1.39
C LYS A 379 -34.56 -24.98 0.26
N ALA A 380 -34.35 -23.78 -0.27
CA ALA A 380 -33.36 -23.53 -1.31
C ALA A 380 -31.95 -23.91 -0.84
N TYR A 381 -31.60 -23.56 0.39
CA TYR A 381 -30.32 -23.89 0.99
C TYR A 381 -30.16 -25.39 1.26
N MET A 382 -31.17 -26.03 1.86
CA MET A 382 -31.19 -27.47 2.14
C MET A 382 -31.14 -28.29 0.84
N LYS A 383 -31.74 -27.80 -0.25
CA LYS A 383 -31.60 -28.43 -1.57
C LYS A 383 -30.14 -28.47 -2.01
N VAL A 384 -29.40 -27.37 -1.85
CA VAL A 384 -27.97 -27.32 -2.16
C VAL A 384 -27.18 -28.24 -1.23
N MET A 385 -27.52 -28.27 0.06
CA MET A 385 -26.82 -29.08 1.08
C MET A 385 -27.19 -30.57 1.09
N GLY A 386 -28.06 -31.02 0.18
CA GLY A 386 -28.40 -32.43 -0.03
C GLY A 386 -29.77 -32.83 0.51
N GLY A 387 -30.23 -32.20 1.59
CA GLY A 387 -31.53 -32.41 2.20
C GLY A 387 -31.64 -31.73 3.56
N TYR A 388 -32.78 -31.90 4.23
CA TYR A 388 -32.98 -31.45 5.61
C TYR A 388 -32.25 -32.33 6.64
N ASP A 389 -31.64 -33.45 6.23
CA ASP A 389 -30.70 -34.22 7.04
C ASP A 389 -29.29 -33.59 7.12
N PHE A 390 -29.22 -32.28 6.87
CA PHE A 390 -28.02 -31.47 6.96
C PHE A 390 -27.41 -31.51 8.38
N PRO A 391 -26.12 -31.85 8.54
CA PRO A 391 -25.50 -32.00 9.86
C PRO A 391 -25.23 -30.67 10.59
N GLY A 392 -25.46 -29.53 9.93
CA GLY A 392 -25.08 -28.20 10.40
C GLY A 392 -23.80 -27.68 9.74
N SER A 393 -23.54 -26.38 9.91
CA SER A 393 -22.38 -25.68 9.34
C SER A 393 -21.96 -24.50 10.24
N ASN A 394 -21.10 -23.63 9.70
CA ASN A 394 -20.69 -22.39 10.32
C ASN A 394 -21.50 -21.22 9.72
N SER A 395 -22.04 -20.35 10.57
CA SER A 395 -22.85 -19.19 10.14
C SER A 395 -22.10 -18.26 9.19
N ASN A 396 -20.77 -18.19 9.24
CA ASN A 396 -19.99 -17.39 8.29
C ASN A 396 -20.12 -17.91 6.85
N ILE A 397 -20.12 -19.24 6.68
CA ILE A 397 -20.27 -19.89 5.37
C ILE A 397 -21.70 -19.67 4.86
N ASP A 398 -22.69 -19.81 5.75
CA ASP A 398 -24.10 -19.66 5.42
C ASP A 398 -24.45 -18.20 5.07
N LEU A 399 -23.92 -17.24 5.83
CA LEU A 399 -24.06 -15.81 5.56
C LEU A 399 -23.38 -15.41 4.25
N HIS A 400 -22.22 -16.00 3.95
CA HIS A 400 -21.57 -15.81 2.66
C HIS A 400 -22.41 -16.38 1.52
N ALA A 401 -23.05 -17.55 1.71
CA ALA A 401 -23.95 -18.11 0.72
C ALA A 401 -25.17 -17.23 0.43
N LEU A 402 -25.66 -16.48 1.43
CA LEU A 402 -26.76 -15.53 1.25
C LEU A 402 -26.31 -14.18 0.64
N THR A 403 -25.17 -13.66 1.06
CA THR A 403 -24.82 -12.24 0.80
C THR A 403 -23.64 -12.04 -0.14
N GLY A 404 -22.80 -13.06 -0.35
CA GLY A 404 -21.51 -12.93 -1.03
C GLY A 404 -20.44 -12.19 -0.19
N ILE A 405 -20.76 -11.80 1.04
CA ILE A 405 -19.87 -11.07 1.97
C ILE A 405 -19.40 -12.04 3.05
N PHE A 406 -18.13 -11.99 3.43
CA PHE A 406 -17.63 -12.68 4.63
C PHE A 406 -17.18 -11.63 5.66
N TRP A 407 -17.42 -11.92 6.94
CA TRP A 407 -16.96 -11.10 8.05
C TRP A 407 -15.80 -11.80 8.74
N ILE A 408 -14.78 -11.05 9.09
CA ILE A 408 -13.62 -11.53 9.82
C ILE A 408 -13.22 -10.47 10.84
N ASP A 409 -12.87 -10.90 12.05
CA ASP A 409 -12.32 -10.00 13.04
C ASP A 409 -10.88 -9.60 12.68
N TYR A 410 -10.41 -8.49 13.22
CA TYR A 410 -9.11 -7.94 12.87
C TYR A 410 -7.95 -8.85 13.26
N ASP A 411 -8.06 -9.63 14.34
CA ASP A 411 -7.00 -10.53 14.78
C ASP A 411 -6.88 -11.74 13.85
N SER A 412 -8.02 -12.31 13.44
CA SER A 412 -8.08 -13.35 12.40
C SER A 412 -7.58 -12.83 11.05
N LEU A 413 -7.92 -11.59 10.68
CA LEU A 413 -7.43 -10.97 9.45
C LEU A 413 -5.89 -10.92 9.42
N LYS A 414 -5.26 -10.47 10.52
CA LYS A 414 -3.79 -10.48 10.68
C LYS A 414 -3.18 -11.88 10.65
N LYS A 415 -3.91 -12.90 11.12
CA LYS A 415 -3.43 -14.28 11.21
C LYS A 415 -3.51 -15.04 9.88
N PHE A 416 -4.57 -14.79 9.10
CA PHE A 416 -4.91 -15.61 7.93
C PHE A 416 -4.61 -14.93 6.59
N PHE A 417 -4.32 -13.62 6.58
CA PHE A 417 -4.04 -12.88 5.35
C PHE A 417 -2.67 -12.19 5.45
N ASP A 418 -1.81 -12.48 4.47
CA ASP A 418 -0.49 -11.84 4.38
C ASP A 418 -0.57 -10.43 3.79
N VAL A 419 -1.53 -10.17 2.90
CA VAL A 419 -1.68 -8.88 2.18
C VAL A 419 -3.16 -8.53 2.01
N ILE A 420 -3.50 -7.25 2.19
CA ILE A 420 -4.84 -6.69 1.99
C ILE A 420 -4.74 -5.48 1.08
N TYR A 421 -5.51 -5.49 -0.01
CA TYR A 421 -5.62 -4.34 -0.92
C TYR A 421 -6.87 -3.53 -0.57
N VAL A 422 -6.67 -2.26 -0.20
CA VAL A 422 -7.76 -1.35 0.19
C VAL A 422 -7.85 -0.20 -0.81
N ASN A 423 -9.00 -0.06 -1.46
CA ASN A 423 -9.32 1.11 -2.28
C ASN A 423 -10.05 2.16 -1.44
N TRP A 424 -9.67 3.43 -1.55
CA TRP A 424 -10.42 4.55 -0.95
C TRP A 424 -11.33 5.21 -1.97
N ASN A 425 -12.42 5.84 -1.50
CA ASN A 425 -13.27 6.69 -2.32
C ASN A 425 -12.55 8.02 -2.61
N PRO A 426 -12.15 8.34 -3.85
CA PRO A 426 -11.46 9.59 -4.16
C PRO A 426 -12.31 10.85 -3.92
N GLY A 427 -13.64 10.70 -3.88
CA GLY A 427 -14.58 11.79 -3.63
C GLY A 427 -14.50 12.41 -2.24
N VAL A 428 -13.72 11.84 -1.31
CA VAL A 428 -13.45 12.44 0.01
C VAL A 428 -12.49 13.62 -0.05
N PHE A 429 -11.78 13.80 -1.17
CA PHE A 429 -10.82 14.89 -1.36
C PHE A 429 -11.43 16.04 -2.14
N SER A 430 -11.43 17.23 -1.55
CA SER A 430 -11.96 18.45 -2.17
C SER A 430 -11.03 19.04 -3.23
N HIS A 431 -9.75 18.70 -3.21
CA HIS A 431 -8.76 19.17 -4.18
C HIS A 431 -7.98 18.00 -4.75
N THR A 432 -7.84 17.96 -6.08
CA THR A 432 -7.02 16.96 -6.75
C THR A 432 -6.36 17.53 -8.01
N THR A 433 -5.21 16.97 -8.37
CA THR A 433 -4.56 17.25 -9.65
C THR A 433 -3.86 15.99 -10.17
N CYS A 434 -3.58 15.95 -11.47
CA CYS A 434 -2.97 14.82 -12.14
C CYS A 434 -1.97 15.34 -13.17
N LEU A 435 -0.71 14.97 -13.03
CA LEU A 435 0.37 15.31 -13.95
C LEU A 435 0.94 14.03 -14.57
N HIS A 436 1.15 14.03 -15.88
CA HIS A 436 1.74 12.92 -16.62
C HIS A 436 3.05 13.38 -17.25
N GLU A 437 4.12 12.63 -17.05
CA GLU A 437 5.48 13.02 -17.42
C GLU A 437 6.33 11.82 -17.85
N THR A 438 7.41 12.12 -18.57
CA THR A 438 8.40 11.14 -19.02
C THR A 438 9.76 11.49 -18.45
N TRP A 439 10.47 10.49 -17.92
CA TRP A 439 11.86 10.62 -17.48
C TRP A 439 12.77 9.74 -18.33
N HIS A 440 13.57 10.37 -19.19
CA HIS A 440 14.43 9.69 -20.15
C HIS A 440 15.65 9.02 -19.49
N ALA A 441 16.00 7.81 -19.91
CA ALA A 441 17.13 7.03 -19.38
C ALA A 441 18.45 7.81 -19.34
N LYS A 442 18.71 8.63 -20.35
CA LYS A 442 19.99 9.34 -20.56
C LYS A 442 20.20 10.57 -19.68
N THR A 443 19.24 10.93 -18.82
CA THR A 443 19.28 12.16 -18.02
C THR A 443 19.90 11.90 -16.64
N GLY A 444 21.02 12.54 -16.33
CA GLY A 444 21.63 12.45 -15.00
C GLY A 444 22.30 11.11 -14.68
N PRO A 445 22.70 10.91 -13.42
CA PRO A 445 23.42 9.71 -13.00
C PRO A 445 22.52 8.48 -12.92
N GLN A 446 23.12 7.30 -13.09
CA GLN A 446 22.42 6.03 -12.88
C GLN A 446 22.00 5.85 -11.41
N LYS A 447 22.79 6.38 -10.46
CA LYS A 447 22.53 6.34 -9.03
C LYS A 447 22.49 7.75 -8.45
N ASP A 448 21.48 8.04 -7.63
CA ASP A 448 21.30 9.30 -6.89
C ASP A 448 22.29 9.43 -5.70
N SER A 449 23.54 8.96 -5.83
CA SER A 449 24.49 8.90 -4.71
C SER A 449 25.16 10.25 -4.41
N TYR A 450 25.27 11.13 -5.40
CA TYR A 450 25.99 12.42 -5.30
C TYR A 450 25.17 13.62 -5.76
N THR A 451 24.31 13.42 -6.76
CA THR A 451 23.37 14.44 -7.21
C THR A 451 22.04 13.80 -7.58
N MET A 452 20.97 14.55 -7.36
CA MET A 452 19.63 14.28 -7.88
C MET A 452 19.07 15.50 -8.64
N GLY A 453 19.96 16.43 -9.02
CA GLY A 453 19.57 17.66 -9.73
C GLY A 453 18.90 17.38 -11.08
N ASP A 454 19.20 16.24 -11.70
CA ASP A 454 18.63 15.79 -12.98
C ASP A 454 17.32 15.02 -12.83
N ASN A 455 16.92 14.71 -11.60
CA ASN A 455 15.69 13.99 -11.34
C ASN A 455 14.49 14.92 -11.51
N PRO A 456 13.31 14.42 -11.91
CA PRO A 456 12.12 15.25 -12.02
C PRO A 456 11.70 15.76 -10.65
N GLN A 457 11.60 17.08 -10.50
CA GLN A 457 11.21 17.71 -9.23
C GLN A 457 9.99 18.60 -9.39
N TYR A 458 9.19 18.67 -8.34
CA TYR A 458 7.93 19.40 -8.32
C TYR A 458 7.82 20.21 -7.04
N LYS A 459 7.38 21.46 -7.18
CA LYS A 459 7.03 22.30 -6.05
C LYS A 459 5.56 22.08 -5.69
N LEU A 460 5.34 21.63 -4.45
CA LEU A 460 4.02 21.47 -3.86
C LEU A 460 3.80 22.57 -2.82
N GLU A 461 2.85 23.46 -3.06
CA GLU A 461 2.45 24.51 -2.11
C GLU A 461 1.07 24.17 -1.55
N VAL A 462 0.96 24.06 -0.23
CA VAL A 462 -0.26 23.68 0.47
C VAL A 462 -0.68 24.83 1.38
N ARG A 463 -1.94 25.27 1.25
CA ARG A 463 -2.52 26.36 2.06
C ARG A 463 -3.56 25.75 2.98
N ALA A 464 -3.13 25.36 4.18
CA ALA A 464 -3.98 24.71 5.16
C ALA A 464 -4.70 25.74 6.05
N GLY A 465 -6.00 25.52 6.26
CA GLY A 465 -6.84 26.29 7.19
C GLY A 465 -6.58 25.93 8.65
N ASP A 466 -7.45 26.40 9.55
CA ASP A 466 -7.27 26.27 11.00
C ASP A 466 -7.21 24.82 11.50
N SER A 467 -7.92 23.90 10.86
CA SER A 467 -7.93 22.47 11.16
C SER A 467 -6.74 21.70 10.56
N GLY A 468 -5.83 22.38 9.86
CA GLY A 468 -4.78 21.72 9.08
C GLY A 468 -5.33 21.06 7.82
N GLY A 469 -4.58 20.11 7.27
CA GLY A 469 -5.01 19.34 6.10
C GLY A 469 -4.15 18.10 5.85
N GLY A 470 -4.71 17.15 5.13
CA GLY A 470 -3.98 15.98 4.65
C GLY A 470 -3.73 16.07 3.15
N VAL A 471 -2.55 15.63 2.72
CA VAL A 471 -2.15 15.55 1.31
C VAL A 471 -1.62 14.16 1.03
N TRP A 472 -2.12 13.55 -0.04
CA TRP A 472 -1.70 12.25 -0.55
C TRP A 472 -1.15 12.44 -1.96
N VAL A 473 0.07 11.99 -2.18
CA VAL A 473 0.73 12.03 -3.49
C VAL A 473 0.94 10.59 -3.95
N LEU A 474 0.20 10.19 -4.97
CA LEU A 474 0.31 8.90 -5.63
C LEU A 474 1.22 9.05 -6.85
N LEU A 475 2.42 8.48 -6.76
CA LEU A 475 3.29 8.25 -7.91
C LEU A 475 2.88 6.92 -8.55
N THR A 476 2.60 6.95 -9.84
CA THR A 476 2.27 5.75 -10.62
C THR A 476 3.20 5.67 -11.81
N ARG A 477 4.10 4.69 -11.84
CA ARG A 477 4.85 4.32 -13.04
C ARG A 477 3.88 3.67 -14.03
N HIS A 478 4.00 4.05 -15.29
CA HIS A 478 3.21 3.45 -16.36
C HIS A 478 3.88 2.14 -16.76
N ILE A 479 3.05 1.11 -16.89
CA ILE A 479 3.46 -0.17 -17.46
C ILE A 479 3.16 -0.08 -18.96
N THR A 480 4.20 -0.07 -19.77
CA THR A 480 4.09 0.09 -21.23
C THR A 480 4.47 -1.19 -21.97
N ASP A 481 5.01 -2.18 -21.27
CA ASP A 481 5.46 -3.46 -21.81
C ASP A 481 4.99 -4.62 -20.90
N LYS A 482 4.64 -5.76 -21.49
CA LYS A 482 4.13 -6.93 -20.77
C LYS A 482 5.22 -7.62 -19.94
N ASP A 483 6.45 -7.63 -20.41
CA ASP A 483 7.58 -8.27 -19.72
C ASP A 483 8.02 -7.43 -18.52
N ASP A 484 7.89 -6.10 -18.62
CA ASP A 484 8.04 -5.20 -17.47
C ASP A 484 6.98 -5.45 -16.38
N PHE A 485 5.74 -5.79 -16.75
CA PHE A 485 4.71 -6.18 -15.79
C PHE A 485 5.00 -7.51 -15.09
N ALA A 486 5.57 -8.48 -15.82
CA ALA A 486 5.85 -9.82 -15.30
C ALA A 486 7.02 -9.80 -14.29
N ASP A 487 8.08 -9.05 -14.61
CA ASP A 487 9.32 -9.09 -13.82
C ASP A 487 9.47 -7.91 -12.85
N ASN A 488 8.70 -6.82 -13.02
CA ASN A 488 8.74 -5.60 -12.20
C ASN A 488 10.18 -5.17 -11.87
N LYS A 489 11.01 -4.98 -12.90
CA LYS A 489 12.45 -4.71 -12.73
C LYS A 489 12.75 -3.31 -12.22
N GLU A 490 11.83 -2.38 -12.44
CA GLU A 490 12.02 -0.96 -12.14
C GLU A 490 11.50 -0.59 -10.76
N PHE A 491 12.38 -0.09 -9.90
CA PHE A 491 11.99 0.41 -8.58
C PHE A 491 11.86 1.94 -8.61
N ILE A 492 10.71 2.43 -8.16
CA ILE A 492 10.42 3.87 -8.09
C ILE A 492 10.19 4.31 -6.65
N THR A 493 10.38 5.60 -6.40
CA THR A 493 9.99 6.24 -5.15
C THR A 493 9.72 7.72 -5.35
N LEU A 494 9.07 8.33 -4.35
CA LEU A 494 8.91 9.76 -4.22
C LEU A 494 9.57 10.23 -2.92
N LEU A 495 10.53 11.13 -3.03
CA LEU A 495 11.15 11.81 -1.89
C LEU A 495 10.48 13.16 -1.67
N VAL A 496 10.38 13.59 -0.41
CA VAL A 496 9.78 14.88 -0.05
C VAL A 496 10.76 15.68 0.78
N TYR A 497 11.00 16.93 0.41
CA TYR A 497 11.88 17.87 1.11
C TYR A 497 11.11 19.09 1.60
N LYS A 498 11.43 19.55 2.82
CA LYS A 498 10.95 20.82 3.39
C LYS A 498 11.99 21.92 3.15
N ASN A 499 12.09 22.39 1.92
CA ASN A 499 13.11 23.35 1.48
C ASN A 499 12.51 24.52 0.69
N GLU A 500 11.30 24.95 1.05
CA GLU A 500 10.59 26.10 0.43
C GLU A 500 10.27 25.90 -1.06
N GLY A 501 10.30 24.65 -1.53
CA GLY A 501 10.09 24.32 -2.94
C GLY A 501 11.30 24.64 -3.83
N LYS A 502 12.51 24.73 -3.27
CA LYS A 502 13.77 24.95 -4.02
C LYS A 502 14.23 23.63 -4.65
N LYS A 503 14.94 23.70 -5.78
CA LYS A 503 15.53 22.51 -6.42
C LYS A 503 16.51 21.85 -5.45
N VAL A 504 16.43 20.52 -5.33
CA VAL A 504 17.31 19.70 -4.49
C VAL A 504 18.39 19.12 -5.38
N TYR A 505 19.65 19.40 -5.05
CA TYR A 505 20.78 18.83 -5.78
C TYR A 505 21.42 17.70 -5.00
N TYR A 506 21.60 17.85 -3.69
CA TYR A 506 22.20 16.82 -2.86
C TYR A 506 21.12 15.92 -2.23
N PRO A 507 21.26 14.58 -2.30
CA PRO A 507 20.28 13.64 -1.74
C PRO A 507 20.05 13.79 -0.23
N SER A 508 21.11 14.11 0.50
CA SER A 508 21.16 14.16 1.97
C SER A 508 21.24 15.57 2.55
N ASP A 509 21.22 16.61 1.72
CA ASP A 509 21.37 18.00 2.17
C ASP A 509 20.49 18.98 1.37
N PRO A 510 19.36 19.46 1.96
CA PRO A 510 18.87 19.11 3.28
C PRO A 510 18.41 17.64 3.34
N PRO A 511 18.35 16.99 4.52
CA PRO A 511 17.83 15.64 4.63
C PRO A 511 16.36 15.58 4.18
N PRO A 512 15.93 14.48 3.54
CA PRO A 512 14.54 14.31 3.12
C PRO A 512 13.61 14.31 4.33
N PHE A 513 12.49 15.02 4.22
CA PHE A 513 11.40 14.97 5.19
C PHE A 513 10.67 13.62 5.12
N ILE A 514 10.50 13.08 3.91
CA ILE A 514 10.04 11.71 3.66
C ILE A 514 11.02 11.09 2.68
N ASP A 515 11.74 10.07 3.15
CA ASP A 515 12.61 9.23 2.33
C ASP A 515 11.84 7.98 1.91
N GLY A 516 11.22 8.04 0.74
CA GLY A 516 10.36 6.96 0.28
C GLY A 516 11.14 5.69 -0.04
N VAL A 517 10.62 4.55 0.41
CA VAL A 517 11.19 3.24 0.07
C VAL A 517 11.07 3.01 -1.43
N ARG A 518 12.19 2.63 -2.06
CA ARG A 518 12.22 2.22 -3.47
C ARG A 518 11.52 0.87 -3.57
N ILE A 519 10.42 0.83 -4.30
CA ILE A 519 9.59 -0.37 -4.47
C ILE A 519 9.40 -0.65 -5.97
N ASN A 520 9.29 -1.92 -6.31
CA ASN A 520 9.03 -2.39 -7.67
C ASN A 520 7.53 -2.43 -8.04
N SER A 521 6.65 -2.11 -7.10
CA SER A 521 5.25 -1.84 -7.39
C SER A 521 5.14 -0.62 -8.31
N PRO A 522 4.23 -0.63 -9.31
CA PRO A 522 3.99 0.53 -10.16
C PRO A 522 3.40 1.72 -9.38
N HIS A 523 2.91 1.50 -8.16
CA HIS A 523 2.26 2.53 -7.34
C HIS A 523 3.03 2.76 -6.04
N TYR A 524 3.40 4.02 -5.79
CA TYR A 524 3.95 4.50 -4.53
C TYR A 524 3.07 5.63 -3.98
N LEU A 525 2.59 5.48 -2.75
CA LEU A 525 1.73 6.47 -2.09
C LEU A 525 2.47 7.15 -0.94
N CYS A 526 2.62 8.46 -1.03
CA CYS A 526 3.12 9.31 0.04
C CYS A 526 1.95 10.03 0.73
N ARG A 527 1.89 10.02 2.06
CA ARG A 527 0.93 10.79 2.84
C ARG A 527 1.63 11.83 3.70
N MET A 528 1.04 13.02 3.76
CA MET A 528 1.54 14.16 4.51
C MET A 528 0.39 14.79 5.30
N THR A 529 0.68 15.22 6.53
CA THR A 529 -0.23 16.07 7.31
C THR A 529 0.41 17.43 7.49
N VAL A 530 -0.36 18.49 7.27
CA VAL A 530 0.08 19.88 7.39
C VAL A 530 -0.76 20.60 8.45
N SER A 531 -0.08 21.41 9.28
CA SER A 531 -0.73 22.32 10.23
C SER A 531 -1.25 23.57 9.51
N LYS A 532 -2.00 24.43 10.22
CA LYS A 532 -2.43 25.74 9.72
C LYS A 532 -1.26 26.52 9.10
N GLY A 533 -1.50 27.13 7.93
CA GLY A 533 -0.56 28.02 7.26
C GLY A 533 -0.13 27.57 5.86
N LEU A 534 0.88 28.26 5.32
CA LEU A 534 1.49 27.94 4.03
C LEU A 534 2.66 26.97 4.23
N HIS A 535 2.59 25.83 3.55
CA HIS A 535 3.67 24.84 3.52
C HIS A 535 4.17 24.68 2.09
N GLN A 536 5.49 24.64 1.92
CA GLN A 536 6.12 24.49 0.60
C GLN A 536 7.09 23.32 0.64
N PHE A 537 6.85 22.35 -0.24
CA PHE A 537 7.65 21.13 -0.36
C PHE A 537 8.24 21.01 -1.75
N THR A 538 9.34 20.28 -1.83
CA THR A 538 9.87 19.75 -3.09
C THR A 538 9.66 18.24 -3.13
N LEU A 539 8.95 17.77 -4.14
CA LEU A 539 8.78 16.36 -4.44
C LEU A 539 9.82 15.97 -5.47
N VAL A 540 10.59 14.91 -5.23
CA VAL A 540 11.58 14.39 -6.18
C VAL A 540 11.22 12.97 -6.54
N VAL A 541 10.99 12.72 -7.83
CA VAL A 541 10.80 11.37 -8.35
C VAL A 541 12.18 10.72 -8.45
N SER A 542 12.35 9.53 -7.89
CA SER A 542 13.63 8.82 -7.87
C SER A 542 13.41 7.36 -8.28
N GLN A 543 14.46 6.75 -8.82
CA GLN A 543 14.49 5.37 -9.30
C GLN A 543 15.73 4.67 -8.75
N TYR A 544 15.64 3.36 -8.54
CA TYR A 544 16.82 2.54 -8.27
C TYR A 544 17.52 2.21 -9.59
N GLU A 545 18.80 2.56 -9.72
CA GLU A 545 19.63 2.23 -10.88
C GLU A 545 18.98 2.56 -12.22
N LYS A 546 18.90 3.86 -12.52
CA LYS A 546 18.23 4.38 -13.70
C LYS A 546 18.83 3.84 -15.00
N ASN A 547 18.16 2.85 -15.59
CA ASN A 547 18.58 2.19 -16.83
C ASN A 547 17.66 2.50 -18.01
N ASN A 548 16.38 2.80 -17.72
CA ASN A 548 15.33 2.88 -18.72
C ASN A 548 14.58 4.21 -18.67
N THR A 549 13.95 4.54 -19.80
CA THR A 549 13.02 5.67 -19.86
C THR A 549 11.72 5.24 -19.19
N ILE A 550 11.26 6.00 -18.19
CA ILE A 550 10.01 5.70 -17.50
C ILE A 550 8.97 6.78 -17.78
N ASN A 551 7.73 6.36 -18.01
CA ASN A 551 6.57 7.24 -17.99
C ASN A 551 5.89 7.12 -16.64
N TYR A 552 5.39 8.22 -16.09
CA TYR A 552 4.75 8.20 -14.79
C TYR A 552 3.66 9.27 -14.66
N THR A 553 2.77 9.04 -13.70
CA THR A 553 1.74 9.97 -13.24
C THR A 553 2.03 10.36 -11.80
N ILE A 554 1.96 11.66 -11.50
CA ILE A 554 1.80 12.14 -10.13
C ILE A 554 0.36 12.59 -9.98
N ARG A 555 -0.39 11.87 -9.15
CA ARG A 555 -1.74 12.27 -8.77
C ARG A 555 -1.75 12.69 -7.31
N THR A 556 -2.15 13.93 -7.07
CA THR A 556 -2.23 14.49 -5.71
C THR A 556 -3.68 14.65 -5.31
N TYR A 557 -3.98 14.25 -4.09
CA TYR A 557 -5.26 14.42 -3.43
C TYR A 557 -5.06 15.19 -2.14
N ALA A 558 -5.93 16.14 -1.83
CA ALA A 558 -5.85 16.91 -0.60
C ALA A 558 -7.23 17.29 -0.07
N THR A 559 -7.30 17.41 1.25
CA THR A 559 -8.48 17.98 1.95
C THR A 559 -8.41 19.50 2.04
N THR A 560 -7.35 20.11 1.51
CA THR A 560 -7.09 21.54 1.57
C THR A 560 -6.49 22.04 0.25
N GLN A 561 -6.52 23.35 0.02
CA GLN A 561 -6.10 23.93 -1.24
C GLN A 561 -4.58 23.74 -1.44
N PHE A 562 -4.19 23.31 -2.64
CA PHE A 562 -2.78 23.20 -2.99
C PHE A 562 -2.52 23.60 -4.45
N SER A 563 -1.25 23.86 -4.75
CA SER A 563 -0.71 24.01 -6.10
C SER A 563 0.46 23.04 -6.27
N LEU A 564 0.45 22.27 -7.35
CA LEU A 564 1.57 21.42 -7.74
C LEU A 564 2.07 21.88 -9.10
N ARG A 565 3.37 22.16 -9.20
CA ARG A 565 4.01 22.54 -10.46
C ARG A 565 5.36 21.88 -10.60
N LYS A 566 5.73 21.52 -11.84
CA LYS A 566 7.09 21.06 -12.15
C LYS A 566 8.09 22.19 -11.85
N ILE A 567 9.20 21.86 -11.20
CA ILE A 567 10.32 22.79 -11.07
C ILE A 567 11.04 22.78 -12.41
N ILE A 568 10.78 23.81 -13.20
CA ILE A 568 11.49 24.07 -14.45
C ILE A 568 12.82 24.74 -14.09
N GLU A 569 13.90 24.34 -14.76
CA GLU A 569 15.21 24.97 -14.58
C GLU A 569 15.13 26.47 -14.92
N ARG A 570 15.48 27.32 -13.95
CA ARG A 570 15.46 28.79 -14.09
C ARG A 570 16.35 29.33 -15.22
N TYR A 571 17.23 28.49 -15.75
CA TYR A 571 18.23 28.86 -16.75
C TYR A 571 17.76 28.63 -18.20
N GLU A 572 16.58 28.02 -18.39
CA GLU A 572 16.00 27.69 -19.69
C GLU A 572 16.98 27.07 -20.70
N LYS A 573 18.06 26.39 -20.25
CA LYS A 573 19.16 25.81 -21.04
C LYS A 573 19.53 26.56 -22.34
N ARG A 574 19.31 27.88 -22.41
CA ARG A 574 19.43 28.60 -23.69
C ARG A 574 20.89 28.79 -24.05
N TYR A 575 21.74 28.91 -23.02
CA TYR A 575 23.18 29.04 -23.13
C TYR A 575 23.85 28.12 -22.12
N GLU A 576 24.41 27.02 -22.62
CA GLU A 576 25.16 26.02 -21.84
C GLU A 576 26.59 25.90 -22.37
N LYS A 577 27.56 25.82 -21.48
CA LYS A 577 28.97 25.58 -21.79
C LYS A 577 29.52 24.52 -20.84
N SER A 578 30.05 23.45 -21.41
CA SER A 578 30.77 22.40 -20.69
C SER A 578 32.23 22.39 -21.11
N VAL A 579 33.13 22.36 -20.14
CA VAL A 579 34.57 22.21 -20.38
C VAL A 579 35.13 21.05 -19.56
N THR A 580 36.06 20.32 -20.15
CA THR A 580 36.83 19.28 -19.46
C THR A 580 38.13 19.89 -18.95
N GLY A 581 38.40 19.74 -17.66
CA GLY A 581 39.65 20.13 -17.02
C GLY A 581 40.34 18.96 -16.36
N GLU A 582 41.54 19.22 -15.83
CA GLU A 582 42.30 18.24 -15.05
C GLU A 582 43.11 18.94 -13.97
N TRP A 583 43.26 18.27 -12.83
CA TRP A 583 44.32 18.54 -11.85
C TRP A 583 45.49 17.62 -12.19
N LYS A 584 46.65 18.18 -12.52
CA LYS A 584 47.84 17.41 -12.90
C LYS A 584 49.14 18.14 -12.59
N GLY A 585 50.10 17.43 -12.01
CA GLY A 585 51.39 17.97 -11.60
C GLY A 585 51.24 19.24 -10.76
N ARG A 586 51.84 20.34 -11.20
CA ARG A 586 51.76 21.64 -10.49
C ARG A 586 50.34 22.15 -10.28
N SER A 587 49.39 21.78 -11.15
CA SER A 587 48.01 22.25 -11.08
C SER A 587 47.13 21.48 -10.08
N ALA A 588 47.63 20.39 -9.49
CA ALA A 588 46.99 19.72 -8.37
C ALA A 588 47.31 20.46 -7.06
N GLY A 589 46.81 21.69 -6.94
CA GLY A 589 47.21 22.64 -5.90
C GLY A 589 46.62 22.37 -4.50
N GLY A 590 45.57 21.56 -4.41
CA GLY A 590 44.86 21.27 -3.16
C GLY A 590 44.03 22.45 -2.68
N CYS A 591 43.56 22.42 -1.43
CA CYS A 591 42.70 23.47 -0.87
C CYS A 591 43.48 24.72 -0.46
N ARG A 592 42.74 25.80 -0.14
CA ARG A 592 43.29 27.13 0.20
C ARG A 592 44.20 27.16 1.44
N ASN A 593 44.19 26.09 2.24
CA ASN A 593 45.09 25.92 3.38
C ASN A 593 46.52 25.59 2.93
N HIS A 594 46.74 25.29 1.65
CA HIS A 594 48.04 25.02 1.07
C HIS A 594 48.50 26.18 0.18
N GLN A 595 49.79 26.52 0.25
CA GLN A 595 50.40 27.57 -0.57
C GLN A 595 50.28 27.27 -2.08
N THR A 596 50.18 26.00 -2.45
CA THR A 596 50.01 25.51 -3.82
C THR A 596 48.63 25.76 -4.41
N PHE A 597 47.65 26.25 -3.62
CA PHE A 597 46.27 26.50 -4.07
C PHE A 597 46.21 27.39 -5.32
N VAL A 598 47.09 28.40 -5.39
CA VAL A 598 47.15 29.36 -6.51
C VAL A 598 47.43 28.69 -7.87
N ASN A 599 47.96 27.47 -7.86
CA ASN A 599 48.26 26.72 -9.07
C ASN A 599 47.06 25.94 -9.61
N ASN A 600 45.96 25.82 -8.86
CA ASN A 600 44.77 25.12 -9.33
C ASN A 600 44.25 25.76 -10.64
N PRO A 601 43.67 24.96 -11.57
CA PRO A 601 43.16 25.47 -12.83
C PRO A 601 42.17 26.63 -12.64
N VAL A 602 42.18 27.61 -13.54
CA VAL A 602 41.26 28.75 -13.49
C VAL A 602 40.52 28.87 -14.81
N PHE A 603 39.19 28.94 -14.73
CA PHE A 603 38.31 29.16 -15.86
C PHE A 603 37.65 30.52 -15.74
N GLN A 604 37.74 31.33 -16.77
CA GLN A 604 37.15 32.65 -16.82
C GLN A 604 35.82 32.62 -17.56
N LEU A 605 34.78 33.01 -16.83
CA LEU A 605 33.43 33.19 -17.31
C LEU A 605 33.22 34.68 -17.63
N ASN A 606 32.88 34.98 -18.88
CA ASN A 606 32.58 36.32 -19.36
C ASN A 606 31.09 36.44 -19.69
N ILE A 607 30.44 37.43 -19.08
CA ILE A 607 29.07 37.84 -19.33
C ILE A 607 29.12 39.23 -19.98
N ASP A 608 29.09 39.25 -21.31
CA ASP A 608 29.24 40.48 -22.09
C ASP A 608 27.89 41.22 -22.22
N ASN A 609 27.39 41.73 -21.09
CA ASN A 609 26.24 42.63 -21.05
C ASN A 609 26.38 43.67 -19.93
N LYS A 610 25.39 44.56 -19.81
CA LYS A 610 25.33 45.63 -18.79
C LYS A 610 24.17 45.44 -17.80
N PHE A 611 23.64 44.23 -17.69
CA PHE A 611 22.51 43.92 -16.82
C PHE A 611 22.95 43.37 -15.47
N ILE A 612 22.01 43.34 -14.52
CA ILE A 612 22.24 42.88 -13.13
C ILE A 612 21.40 41.65 -12.77
N ASP A 613 20.59 41.15 -13.69
CA ASP A 613 19.62 40.07 -13.50
C ASP A 613 20.07 38.75 -14.15
N ASN A 614 21.38 38.59 -14.37
CA ASN A 614 21.94 37.37 -14.95
C ASN A 614 21.91 36.23 -13.92
N ASN A 615 21.37 35.08 -14.30
CA ASN A 615 21.30 33.90 -13.43
C ASN A 615 22.18 32.79 -14.02
N ILE A 616 23.03 32.21 -13.17
CA ILE A 616 24.00 31.18 -13.55
C ILE A 616 23.94 30.00 -12.59
N LEU A 617 24.05 28.79 -13.14
CA LEU A 617 24.35 27.56 -12.42
C LEU A 617 25.70 27.05 -12.89
N ILE A 618 26.57 26.77 -11.92
CA ILE A 618 27.88 26.16 -12.17
C ILE A 618 27.89 24.80 -11.46
N GLU A 619 28.22 23.75 -12.19
CA GLU A 619 28.37 22.39 -11.66
C GLU A 619 29.79 21.89 -11.93
N LEU A 620 30.41 21.29 -10.92
CA LEU A 620 31.69 20.63 -11.01
C LEU A 620 31.51 19.14 -10.73
N LYS A 621 31.89 18.30 -11.68
CA LYS A 621 31.81 16.83 -11.62
C LYS A 621 33.22 16.24 -11.73
N ALA A 622 33.60 15.36 -10.81
CA ALA A 622 34.91 14.67 -10.82
C ALA A 622 34.76 13.23 -10.30
N PRO A 623 35.80 12.38 -10.45
CA PRO A 623 35.81 11.04 -9.85
C PRO A 623 35.54 11.05 -8.33
N ARG A 624 34.83 10.02 -7.84
CA ARG A 624 34.32 9.91 -6.46
C ARG A 624 35.42 9.88 -5.39
N ASN A 625 36.63 9.49 -5.75
CA ASN A 625 37.79 9.44 -4.87
C ASN A 625 38.31 10.84 -4.49
N TYR A 626 37.86 11.90 -5.17
CA TYR A 626 38.25 13.28 -4.86
C TYR A 626 37.16 14.01 -4.10
N ASN A 627 37.55 14.64 -3.00
CA ASN A 627 36.75 15.68 -2.36
C ASN A 627 37.05 16.99 -3.10
N ILE A 628 36.05 17.57 -3.75
CA ILE A 628 36.18 18.70 -4.66
C ILE A 628 35.36 19.90 -4.18
N ARG A 629 35.77 21.08 -4.64
CA ARG A 629 35.11 22.37 -4.44
C ARG A 629 35.52 23.31 -5.58
N PHE A 630 34.78 24.40 -5.78
CA PHE A 630 35.29 25.54 -6.52
C PHE A 630 35.00 26.87 -5.82
N GLU A 631 35.82 27.88 -6.13
CA GLU A 631 35.56 29.26 -5.77
C GLU A 631 35.32 30.12 -7.01
N VAL A 632 34.40 31.08 -6.88
CA VAL A 632 34.09 32.07 -7.92
C VAL A 632 34.53 33.42 -7.39
N THR A 633 35.37 34.13 -8.15
CA THR A 633 35.88 35.46 -7.82
C THR A 633 35.49 36.46 -8.90
N SER A 634 34.95 37.61 -8.53
CA SER A 634 34.65 38.69 -9.47
C SER A 634 35.94 39.40 -9.87
N VAL A 635 36.17 39.56 -11.17
CA VAL A 635 37.36 40.24 -11.72
C VAL A 635 37.00 41.65 -12.17
N THR A 636 35.98 41.77 -13.03
CA THR A 636 35.48 43.06 -13.51
C THR A 636 33.96 43.07 -13.54
N SER A 637 33.40 44.28 -13.47
CA SER A 637 31.97 44.54 -13.69
C SER A 637 31.84 45.47 -14.89
N ASN A 638 30.99 45.09 -15.85
CA ASN A 638 30.60 45.90 -17.00
C ASN A 638 29.49 46.91 -16.63
N VAL A 639 28.93 46.80 -15.43
CA VAL A 639 27.84 47.62 -14.92
C VAL A 639 28.39 48.82 -14.14
N PRO A 640 27.91 50.06 -14.40
CA PRO A 640 28.30 51.24 -13.64
C PRO A 640 27.93 51.14 -12.16
N SER A 641 28.77 51.70 -11.28
CA SER A 641 28.55 51.70 -9.82
C SER A 641 27.24 52.38 -9.41
N SER A 642 26.71 53.28 -10.23
CA SER A 642 25.39 53.92 -10.02
C SER A 642 24.22 52.96 -10.16
N THR A 643 24.35 51.90 -10.97
CA THR A 643 23.30 50.91 -11.24
C THR A 643 23.35 49.74 -10.26
N ASN A 644 24.52 49.45 -9.68
CA ASN A 644 24.67 48.46 -8.62
C ASN A 644 25.47 49.04 -7.43
N PRO A 645 24.82 49.82 -6.53
CA PRO A 645 25.50 50.48 -5.42
C PRO A 645 26.09 49.51 -4.39
N ASN A 646 25.58 48.27 -4.33
CA ASN A 646 26.09 47.22 -3.44
C ASN A 646 27.31 46.47 -4.04
N GLY A 647 27.66 46.78 -5.29
CA GLY A 647 28.76 46.14 -6.01
C GLY A 647 28.52 44.67 -6.33
N THR A 648 29.51 44.07 -6.98
CA THR A 648 29.52 42.63 -7.25
C THR A 648 30.23 41.93 -6.10
N PHE A 649 29.81 40.72 -5.73
CA PHE A 649 30.51 39.95 -4.69
C PHE A 649 31.98 39.79 -5.05
N GLN A 650 32.88 39.86 -4.08
CA GLN A 650 34.30 39.65 -4.34
C GLN A 650 34.62 38.17 -4.55
N ARG A 651 34.13 37.30 -3.66
CA ARG A 651 34.34 35.85 -3.73
C ARG A 651 33.15 35.07 -3.18
N LYS A 652 32.82 33.95 -3.80
CA LYS A 652 31.86 32.93 -3.34
C LYS A 652 32.44 31.53 -3.47
N VAL A 653 31.95 30.60 -2.66
CA VAL A 653 32.47 29.23 -2.54
C VAL A 653 31.31 28.25 -2.38
N THR A 654 31.44 27.01 -2.86
CA THR A 654 30.34 26.01 -2.86
C THR A 654 30.02 25.40 -1.50
N GLY A 655 30.76 25.76 -0.44
CA GLY A 655 30.66 25.16 0.89
C GLY A 655 31.81 24.19 1.18
N ASP A 656 31.54 23.13 1.94
CA ASP A 656 32.54 22.10 2.26
C ASP A 656 32.94 21.30 1.01
N TYR A 657 34.13 20.69 1.06
CA TYR A 657 34.59 19.80 0.01
C TYR A 657 33.73 18.54 -0.04
N ARG A 658 33.23 18.18 -1.23
CA ARG A 658 32.28 17.07 -1.42
C ARG A 658 32.82 16.05 -2.42
N ARG A 659 32.43 14.79 -2.26
CA ARG A 659 32.89 13.71 -3.15
C ARG A 659 32.26 13.83 -4.53
N GLY A 660 33.10 14.02 -5.54
CA GLY A 660 32.74 13.92 -6.96
C GLY A 660 31.76 14.94 -7.54
N TYR A 661 31.00 15.67 -6.73
CA TYR A 661 30.03 16.67 -7.23
C TYR A 661 29.86 17.85 -6.27
N CYS A 662 29.89 19.07 -6.83
CA CYS A 662 29.44 20.28 -6.14
C CYS A 662 28.87 21.30 -7.14
N TYR A 663 28.01 22.20 -6.66
CA TYR A 663 27.36 23.20 -7.51
C TYR A 663 27.27 24.58 -6.82
N MET A 664 27.00 25.60 -7.62
CA MET A 664 26.69 26.96 -7.16
C MET A 664 25.63 27.60 -8.04
N GLU A 665 24.56 28.10 -7.42
CA GLU A 665 23.61 29.01 -8.07
C GLU A 665 23.98 30.46 -7.76
N LEU A 666 24.16 31.26 -8.80
CA LEU A 666 24.39 32.71 -8.73
C LEU A 666 23.21 33.41 -9.40
N THR A 667 22.43 34.15 -8.62
CA THR A 667 21.29 34.93 -9.10
C THR A 667 21.59 36.42 -9.03
N ASN A 668 20.97 37.21 -9.92
CA ASN A 668 21.17 38.66 -9.99
C ASN A 668 22.65 39.05 -10.12
N LEU A 669 23.34 38.37 -11.04
CA LEU A 669 24.75 38.62 -11.33
C LEU A 669 24.88 39.79 -12.31
N THR A 670 25.86 40.65 -12.08
CA THR A 670 26.22 41.71 -13.01
C THR A 670 26.84 41.14 -14.29
N GLY A 671 26.71 41.85 -15.41
CA GLY A 671 27.57 41.60 -16.55
C GLY A 671 29.03 41.92 -16.18
N GLY A 672 29.98 41.09 -16.59
CA GLY A 672 31.36 41.17 -16.13
C GLY A 672 32.15 39.88 -16.32
N VAL A 673 33.34 39.86 -15.71
CA VAL A 673 34.28 38.74 -15.80
C VAL A 673 34.45 38.09 -14.43
N TYR A 674 34.34 36.76 -14.38
CA TYR A 674 34.43 35.95 -13.18
C TYR A 674 35.42 34.80 -13.37
N ASN A 675 36.25 34.55 -12.36
CA ASN A 675 37.15 33.41 -12.33
C ASN A 675 36.55 32.29 -11.49
N ILE A 676 36.46 31.09 -12.06
CA ILE A 676 36.04 29.84 -11.43
C ILE A 676 37.30 28.99 -11.23
N GLN A 677 37.65 28.72 -9.97
CA GLN A 677 38.84 27.95 -9.61
C GLN A 677 38.42 26.65 -8.92
N PRO A 678 38.33 25.52 -9.65
CA PRO A 678 38.11 24.20 -9.07
C PRO A 678 39.36 23.64 -8.38
N SER A 679 39.18 23.01 -7.23
CA SER A 679 40.26 22.44 -6.43
C SER A 679 39.86 21.12 -5.76
N THR A 680 40.86 20.27 -5.51
CA THR A 680 40.78 19.12 -4.62
C THR A 680 41.07 19.53 -3.17
N TYR A 681 40.73 18.66 -2.21
CA TYR A 681 41.01 18.92 -0.80
C TYR A 681 42.53 18.89 -0.52
N GLU A 682 43.20 17.79 -0.88
CA GLU A 682 44.65 17.63 -0.72
C GLU A 682 45.40 18.02 -2.00
N PRO A 683 46.63 18.59 -1.89
CA PRO A 683 47.53 18.77 -3.01
C PRO A 683 47.98 17.43 -3.62
N GLY A 684 48.40 17.45 -4.88
CA GLY A 684 48.90 16.26 -5.59
C GLY A 684 47.83 15.24 -6.00
N GLN A 685 46.54 15.52 -5.72
CA GLN A 685 45.44 14.71 -6.21
C GLN A 685 45.19 14.99 -7.70
N GLU A 686 45.60 14.05 -8.55
CA GLU A 686 45.49 14.20 -10.00
C GLU A 686 44.25 13.51 -10.56
N GLY A 687 43.52 14.17 -11.45
CA GLY A 687 42.32 13.61 -12.08
C GLY A 687 41.59 14.59 -12.99
N HIS A 688 40.75 14.05 -13.87
CA HIS A 688 39.89 14.85 -14.75
C HIS A 688 38.63 15.34 -14.04
N PHE A 689 38.09 16.47 -14.49
CA PHE A 689 36.79 16.97 -14.06
C PHE A 689 36.02 17.61 -15.23
N PHE A 690 34.72 17.72 -15.08
CA PHE A 690 33.82 18.47 -15.95
C PHE A 690 33.32 19.70 -15.20
N LEU A 691 33.36 20.85 -15.87
CA LEU A 691 32.79 22.10 -15.40
C LEU A 691 31.68 22.51 -16.36
N ASP A 692 30.44 22.42 -15.89
CA ASP A 692 29.24 22.77 -16.64
C ASP A 692 28.71 24.12 -16.15
N VAL A 693 28.43 25.03 -17.08
CA VAL A 693 27.87 26.36 -16.79
C VAL A 693 26.60 26.54 -17.60
N SER A 694 25.48 26.70 -16.91
CA SER A 694 24.18 27.05 -17.47
C SER A 694 23.85 28.50 -17.14
N SER A 695 23.36 29.27 -18.11
CA SER A 695 23.07 30.70 -17.91
C SER A 695 21.78 31.16 -18.58
N SER A 696 21.12 32.15 -17.96
CA SER A 696 19.99 32.89 -18.54
C SER A 696 20.41 33.85 -19.66
N CYS A 697 21.72 34.05 -19.89
CA CYS A 697 22.26 34.97 -20.88
C CYS A 697 23.42 34.33 -21.65
N GLN A 698 23.83 34.95 -22.76
CA GLN A 698 24.99 34.47 -23.52
C GLN A 698 26.27 34.61 -22.71
N ILE A 699 27.06 33.53 -22.67
CA ILE A 699 28.31 33.45 -21.90
C ILE A 699 29.46 32.94 -22.76
N ALA A 700 30.69 33.34 -22.39
CA ALA A 700 31.92 32.71 -22.86
C ALA A 700 32.67 32.12 -21.66
N LEU A 701 33.24 30.91 -21.82
CA LEU A 701 33.98 30.20 -20.78
C LEU A 701 35.31 29.73 -21.35
N ASN A 702 36.42 30.25 -20.83
CA ASN A 702 37.78 29.95 -21.32
C ASN A 702 38.71 29.56 -20.16
N ARG A 703 39.63 28.63 -20.39
CA ARG A 703 40.68 28.32 -19.42
C ARG A 703 41.78 29.39 -19.46
N VAL A 704 42.20 29.88 -18.31
CA VAL A 704 43.22 30.93 -18.16
C VAL A 704 44.56 30.36 -17.66
N SER A 705 44.51 29.34 -16.79
CA SER A 705 45.70 28.65 -16.26
C SER A 705 45.45 27.18 -15.97
#